data_AF-A0AA91U3F9-F1
#
_entry.id   AF-A0AA91U3F9-F1
#
_cell.length_a   1.000
_cell.length_b   1.000
_cell.length_c   1.000
_cell.angle_alpha   90.00
_cell.angle_beta   90.00
_cell.angle_gamma   90.00
#
_symmetry.space_group_name_H-M   'P 1'
#
loop_
_entity.id
_entity.type
_entity.pdbx_description
1 polymer ?
#
loop_
_entity_poly.entity_id
_entity_poly.type
_entity_poly.pdbx_seq_one_letter_code
_entity_poly.pdbx_strand_id
1 'polypeptide(L)'
;MSRLPVIVGFGGYNAAGRSSFHHGFRRTVIESLPSAERQETLAGLAVLMKLVQVENDQYVDEEGQVLTPADIESRFGQQILDGTLVRRIEKRYLDVDAAHWQKNLTITGEAGKPFSFITLAKQLPEPLPTDWVIENLNDTEVMVTVYDGCDIKVDSYRALPVKSAGQLPSGFEPGEQYASRFHPRGLQMTIVAATDALRSTGIAWETIVDRVQPDEIAVFASSAMSQLDENSFGGLMQSRLKGNRVSAKQLALGLNSMPADFINAYILGSVGTTGAISGACASFLYNLQKATEMITSGRARVVLVGNGEAPITQECIEGYGAMGALATEEGLRGIEGKDDVDFRRASRPFSQNCGFTLAESSQFFMLMDDELAMQLGADIHGAVPDVFVNADGFKKSISAPGPGNYLTMSKSINSAMQILGEDAVKQRSFIHAHGSSTPANRITESELLDRVAEAFGIHELPLTAVKAFVGHSLASASADQLASALGTFKYQIVPGIKTIDAVADDVFQQNLRINTRDVARADNPLEVCFINSKGFGGNNASAVVLAPTVVDRMLRKRYGEAAFADYLSRREETRSAAQAYDQRALKGQLDIIYNFGQNMIDDHQIEITQEQIRVPGFSQPLVFRKDDRFGDMI
;
A
#
# COMPACT_ATOMS: atom_id res chain seq x y z
N MET A 1 -19.95 -25.15 9.89
CA MET A 1 -20.05 -24.25 8.71
C MET A 1 -19.40 -22.94 9.10
N SER A 2 -18.46 -22.41 8.30
CA SER A 2 -17.70 -21.19 8.65
C SER A 2 -18.27 -19.94 7.96
N ARG A 3 -18.05 -18.78 8.58
CA ARG A 3 -18.35 -17.45 8.01
C ARG A 3 -17.45 -17.16 6.81
N LEU A 4 -18.00 -16.55 5.76
CA LEU A 4 -17.27 -16.13 4.56
C LEU A 4 -16.79 -14.67 4.72
N PRO A 5 -15.48 -14.37 4.59
CA PRO A 5 -14.99 -13.00 4.60
C PRO A 5 -15.33 -12.30 3.28
N VAL A 6 -16.24 -11.33 3.34
CA VAL A 6 -16.65 -10.51 2.19
C VAL A 6 -16.06 -9.10 2.29
N ILE A 7 -15.59 -8.56 1.17
CA ILE A 7 -15.05 -7.21 1.05
C ILE A 7 -16.22 -6.25 0.88
N VAL A 8 -16.51 -5.45 1.91
CA VAL A 8 -17.65 -4.53 1.94
C VAL A 8 -17.30 -3.07 1.70
N GLY A 9 -16.01 -2.77 1.69
CA GLY A 9 -15.47 -1.46 1.35
C GLY A 9 -13.98 -1.56 1.09
N PHE A 10 -13.45 -0.66 0.28
CA PHE A 10 -12.02 -0.55 0.00
C PHE A 10 -11.67 0.87 -0.42
N GLY A 11 -10.47 1.29 -0.08
CA GLY A 11 -10.01 2.65 -0.33
C GLY A 11 -8.52 2.78 -0.09
N GLY A 12 -7.96 3.91 -0.51
CA GLY A 12 -6.54 4.13 -0.45
C GLY A 12 -6.01 5.00 -1.57
N TYR A 13 -4.69 5.18 -1.57
CA TYR A 13 -3.98 6.04 -2.50
C TYR A 13 -2.65 5.41 -2.90
N ASN A 14 -2.38 5.39 -4.20
CA ASN A 14 -1.10 5.05 -4.79
C ASN A 14 -0.82 5.96 -6.00
N ALA A 15 0.17 5.60 -6.83
CA ALA A 15 0.55 6.41 -7.98
C ALA A 15 -0.57 6.61 -9.03
N ALA A 16 -1.58 5.75 -9.05
CA ALA A 16 -2.74 5.87 -9.93
C ALA A 16 -3.86 6.77 -9.35
N GLY A 17 -3.73 7.24 -8.10
CA GLY A 17 -4.72 8.07 -7.42
C GLY A 17 -5.52 7.30 -6.37
N ARG A 18 -6.76 7.76 -6.14
CA ARG A 18 -7.69 7.21 -5.15
C ARG A 18 -8.20 5.83 -5.58
N SER A 19 -8.20 4.85 -4.68
CA SER A 19 -8.58 3.46 -4.98
C SER A 19 -10.07 3.22 -4.93
N SER A 20 -10.79 3.81 -3.96
CA SER A 20 -12.23 3.61 -3.78
C SER A 20 -12.99 3.92 -5.07
N PHE A 21 -14.10 3.19 -5.28
CA PHE A 21 -14.92 3.30 -6.50
C PHE A 21 -14.14 3.02 -7.80
N HIS A 22 -12.97 2.39 -7.68
CA HIS A 22 -12.10 1.95 -8.77
C HIS A 22 -11.40 3.07 -9.55
N HIS A 23 -11.33 4.31 -9.05
CA HIS A 23 -10.68 5.42 -9.78
C HIS A 23 -9.20 5.14 -10.12
N GLY A 24 -8.44 4.54 -9.20
CA GLY A 24 -7.06 4.12 -9.44
C GLY A 24 -6.96 3.03 -10.50
N PHE A 25 -7.87 2.05 -10.50
CA PHE A 25 -7.95 1.04 -11.56
C PHE A 25 -8.26 1.71 -12.91
N ARG A 26 -9.28 2.57 -12.95
CA ARG A 26 -9.66 3.33 -14.14
C ARG A 26 -8.48 4.10 -14.71
N ARG A 27 -7.64 4.72 -13.87
CA ARG A 27 -6.41 5.39 -14.32
C ARG A 27 -5.42 4.44 -15.01
N THR A 28 -5.33 3.17 -14.59
CA THR A 28 -4.45 2.19 -15.26
C THR A 28 -4.97 1.71 -16.61
N VAL A 29 -6.29 1.77 -16.83
CA VAL A 29 -6.98 1.34 -18.07
C VAL A 29 -7.70 2.50 -18.76
N ILE A 30 -7.20 3.73 -18.57
CA ILE A 30 -7.94 4.97 -18.84
C ILE A 30 -8.41 5.07 -20.29
N GLU A 31 -7.63 4.57 -21.23
CA GLU A 31 -7.93 4.56 -22.67
C GLU A 31 -9.00 3.52 -23.07
N SER A 32 -9.22 2.51 -22.23
CA SER A 32 -10.19 1.43 -22.44
C SER A 32 -11.58 1.76 -21.91
N LEU A 33 -11.73 2.91 -21.24
CA LEU A 33 -12.99 3.32 -20.62
C LEU A 33 -13.89 4.12 -21.57
N PRO A 34 -15.21 4.06 -21.37
CA PRO A 34 -16.14 5.05 -21.91
C PRO A 34 -15.74 6.48 -21.53
N SER A 35 -16.06 7.45 -22.38
CA SER A 35 -15.66 8.86 -22.17
C SER A 35 -16.13 9.42 -20.84
N ALA A 36 -17.36 9.15 -20.41
CA ALA A 36 -17.91 9.67 -19.17
C ALA A 36 -17.10 9.22 -17.93
N GLU A 37 -16.77 7.92 -17.84
CA GLU A 37 -16.00 7.38 -16.71
C GLU A 37 -14.55 7.84 -16.73
N ARG A 38 -13.96 7.95 -17.94
CA ARG A 38 -12.63 8.53 -18.12
C ARG A 38 -12.60 9.98 -17.64
N GLN A 39 -13.56 10.79 -18.07
CA GLN A 39 -13.66 12.21 -17.72
C GLN A 39 -13.92 12.41 -16.22
N GLU A 40 -14.77 11.59 -15.60
CA GLU A 40 -14.99 11.60 -14.15
C GLU A 40 -13.68 11.33 -13.39
N THR A 41 -12.93 10.31 -13.81
CA THR A 41 -11.64 9.94 -13.20
C THR A 41 -10.61 11.08 -13.36
N LEU A 42 -10.53 11.68 -14.55
CA LEU A 42 -9.61 12.79 -14.82
C LEU A 42 -10.00 14.05 -14.06
N ALA A 43 -11.29 14.35 -13.92
CA ALA A 43 -11.75 15.48 -13.12
C ALA A 43 -11.39 15.31 -11.63
N GLY A 44 -11.60 14.13 -11.06
CA GLY A 44 -11.19 13.82 -9.70
C GLY A 44 -9.67 13.92 -9.50
N LEU A 45 -8.88 13.43 -10.45
CA LEU A 45 -7.42 13.58 -10.43
C LEU A 45 -7.00 15.05 -10.55
N ALA A 46 -7.65 15.84 -11.42
CA ALA A 46 -7.35 17.26 -11.57
C ALA A 46 -7.54 18.03 -10.24
N VAL A 47 -8.61 17.72 -9.49
CA VAL A 47 -8.83 18.28 -8.15
C VAL A 47 -7.75 17.83 -7.17
N LEU A 48 -7.46 16.52 -7.09
CA LEU A 48 -6.41 16.00 -6.19
C LEU A 48 -5.03 16.58 -6.50
N MET A 49 -4.75 16.83 -7.77
CA MET A 49 -3.49 17.42 -8.27
C MET A 49 -3.47 18.95 -8.19
N LYS A 50 -4.55 19.58 -7.70
CA LYS A 50 -4.71 21.04 -7.60
C LYS A 50 -4.60 21.77 -8.94
N LEU A 51 -4.96 21.11 -10.04
CA LEU A 51 -5.02 21.71 -11.38
C LEU A 51 -6.31 22.50 -11.61
N VAL A 52 -7.36 22.14 -10.86
CA VAL A 52 -8.64 22.83 -10.81
C VAL A 52 -9.09 22.92 -9.36
N GLN A 53 -9.90 23.93 -9.04
CA GLN A 53 -10.56 24.09 -7.76
C GLN A 53 -12.04 23.77 -7.90
N VAL A 54 -12.72 23.54 -6.77
CA VAL A 54 -14.18 23.36 -6.75
C VAL A 54 -14.81 24.52 -6.00
N GLU A 55 -15.58 25.32 -6.73
CA GLU A 55 -16.34 26.46 -6.19
C GLU A 55 -17.81 26.30 -6.54
N ASN A 56 -18.71 26.45 -5.57
CA ASN A 56 -20.16 26.33 -5.76
C ASN A 56 -20.56 25.06 -6.57
N ASP A 57 -19.94 23.92 -6.26
CA ASP A 57 -20.12 22.63 -6.94
C ASP A 57 -19.66 22.57 -8.42
N GLN A 58 -18.87 23.55 -8.88
CA GLN A 58 -18.33 23.61 -10.24
C GLN A 58 -16.80 23.55 -10.21
N TYR A 59 -16.20 22.93 -11.23
CA TYR A 59 -14.76 22.97 -11.43
C TYR A 59 -14.37 24.32 -12.02
N VAL A 60 -13.37 24.98 -11.45
CA VAL A 60 -12.84 26.26 -11.93
C VAL A 60 -11.32 26.20 -12.10
N ASP A 61 -10.78 26.88 -13.11
CA ASP A 61 -9.33 27.08 -13.26
C ASP A 61 -8.81 28.27 -12.42
N GLU A 62 -7.51 28.55 -12.52
CA GLU A 62 -6.86 29.64 -11.76
C GLU A 62 -7.43 31.02 -12.12
N GLU A 63 -7.97 31.20 -13.32
CA GLU A 63 -8.64 32.41 -13.78
C GLU A 63 -10.13 32.49 -13.38
N GLY A 64 -10.66 31.46 -12.72
CA GLY A 64 -12.06 31.38 -12.28
C GLY A 64 -13.04 30.98 -13.39
N GLN A 65 -12.57 30.46 -14.52
CA GLN A 65 -13.44 29.95 -15.59
C GLN A 65 -14.00 28.58 -15.20
N VAL A 66 -15.31 28.43 -15.32
CA VAL A 66 -16.00 27.15 -15.09
C VAL A 66 -15.66 26.14 -16.19
N LEU A 67 -15.28 24.93 -15.79
CA LEU A 67 -14.89 23.83 -16.67
C LEU A 67 -15.84 22.64 -16.53
N THR A 68 -16.19 22.03 -17.66
CA THR A 68 -16.80 20.69 -17.67
C THR A 68 -15.74 19.60 -17.56
N PRO A 69 -16.09 18.36 -17.19
CA PRO A 69 -15.15 17.23 -17.24
C PRO A 69 -14.49 17.02 -18.61
N ALA A 70 -15.18 17.35 -19.71
CA ALA A 70 -14.61 17.30 -21.05
C ALA A 70 -13.58 18.42 -21.29
N ASP A 71 -13.81 19.61 -20.75
CA ASP A 71 -12.82 20.71 -20.79
C ASP A 71 -11.58 20.35 -19.99
N ILE A 72 -11.74 19.70 -18.83
CA ILE A 72 -10.62 19.23 -17.99
C ILE A 72 -9.79 18.18 -18.74
N GLU A 73 -10.44 17.19 -19.38
CA GLU A 73 -9.74 16.19 -20.19
C GLU A 73 -8.94 16.86 -21.32
N SER A 74 -9.54 17.82 -22.03
CA SER A 74 -8.91 18.53 -23.13
C SER A 74 -7.72 19.40 -22.69
N ARG A 75 -7.87 20.15 -21.59
CA ARG A 75 -6.86 21.11 -21.11
C ARG A 75 -5.76 20.47 -20.27
N PHE A 76 -6.13 19.61 -19.33
CA PHE A 76 -5.24 19.08 -18.30
C PHE A 76 -4.97 17.58 -18.44
N GLY A 77 -5.65 16.88 -19.36
CA GLY A 77 -5.52 15.43 -19.52
C GLY A 77 -4.06 14.95 -19.62
N GLN A 78 -3.25 15.58 -20.48
CA GLN A 78 -1.84 15.21 -20.62
C GLN A 78 -1.03 15.48 -19.34
N GLN A 79 -1.25 16.62 -18.68
CA GLN A 79 -0.59 16.95 -17.41
C GLN A 79 -0.93 15.96 -16.29
N ILE A 80 -2.20 15.51 -16.24
CA ILE A 80 -2.66 14.47 -15.30
C ILE A 80 -1.95 13.15 -15.59
N LEU A 81 -1.89 12.75 -16.87
CA LEU A 81 -1.20 11.52 -17.28
C LEU A 81 0.29 11.57 -16.93
N ASP A 82 0.92 12.74 -17.13
CA ASP A 82 2.33 12.96 -16.86
C ASP A 82 2.68 13.04 -15.37
N GLY A 83 1.73 13.49 -14.53
CA GLY A 83 1.86 13.61 -13.07
C GLY A 83 1.33 12.42 -12.27
N THR A 84 1.08 11.28 -12.91
CA THR A 84 0.61 10.04 -12.27
C THR A 84 1.45 8.83 -12.70
N LEU A 85 1.21 7.68 -12.07
CA LEU A 85 1.92 6.41 -12.30
C LEU A 85 3.43 6.49 -11.98
N VAL A 86 4.17 5.42 -12.31
CA VAL A 86 5.63 5.41 -12.28
C VAL A 86 6.17 6.51 -13.17
N ARG A 87 7.09 7.32 -12.64
CA ARG A 87 7.75 8.42 -13.35
C ARG A 87 9.03 8.82 -12.62
N ARG A 88 9.74 9.81 -13.15
CA ARG A 88 10.93 10.37 -12.50
C ARG A 88 10.57 10.91 -11.10
N ILE A 89 11.44 10.69 -10.12
CA ILE A 89 11.27 11.20 -8.76
C ILE A 89 11.25 12.73 -8.78
N GLU A 90 10.20 13.29 -8.20
CA GLU A 90 9.95 14.72 -8.11
C GLU A 90 10.70 15.32 -6.90
N LYS A 91 11.10 16.59 -7.03
CA LYS A 91 11.90 17.30 -6.01
C LYS A 91 11.20 17.44 -4.66
N ARG A 92 9.88 17.28 -4.59
CA ARG A 92 9.13 17.25 -3.32
C ARG A 92 9.47 16.04 -2.44
N TYR A 93 10.02 14.97 -3.02
CA TYR A 93 10.57 13.84 -2.27
C TYR A 93 12.06 14.07 -2.01
N LEU A 94 12.85 14.16 -3.07
CA LEU A 94 14.29 14.44 -3.04
C LEU A 94 14.81 14.81 -4.43
N ASP A 95 15.94 15.53 -4.49
CA ASP A 95 16.65 15.76 -5.75
C ASP A 95 17.58 14.58 -6.06
N VAL A 96 17.17 13.71 -7.00
CA VAL A 96 17.92 12.50 -7.37
C VAL A 96 19.27 12.78 -8.03
N ASP A 97 19.55 14.00 -8.45
CA ASP A 97 20.85 14.41 -9.00
C ASP A 97 21.74 15.07 -7.95
N ALA A 98 21.16 15.47 -6.81
CA ALA A 98 21.83 16.15 -5.72
C ALA A 98 21.32 15.66 -4.35
N ALA A 99 21.46 14.37 -4.09
CA ALA A 99 21.14 13.73 -2.82
C ALA A 99 22.21 14.11 -1.76
N HIS A 100 21.77 14.61 -0.59
CA HIS A 100 22.65 15.10 0.48
C HIS A 100 23.36 13.96 1.20
N TRP A 101 24.64 14.15 1.53
CA TRP A 101 25.42 13.27 2.39
C TRP A 101 26.61 14.01 2.98
N GLN A 102 27.37 13.35 3.86
CA GLN A 102 28.56 13.93 4.46
C GLN A 102 29.83 13.22 3.98
N LYS A 103 30.80 13.98 3.47
CA LYS A 103 32.16 13.49 3.20
C LYS A 103 33.04 13.64 4.43
N ASN A 104 33.96 12.69 4.61
CA ASN A 104 35.11 12.90 5.49
C ASN A 104 36.09 13.84 4.79
N LEU A 105 36.47 14.91 5.46
CA LEU A 105 37.50 15.83 5.02
C LEU A 105 38.58 15.92 6.10
N THR A 106 39.78 15.45 5.76
CA THR A 106 40.97 15.61 6.60
C THR A 106 41.55 16.99 6.38
N ILE A 107 41.71 17.76 7.44
CA ILE A 107 42.30 19.09 7.45
C ILE A 107 43.66 19.01 8.15
N THR A 108 44.70 19.45 7.46
CA THR A 108 46.04 19.58 8.00
C THR A 108 46.54 21.00 7.79
N GLY A 109 47.41 21.46 8.69
CA GLY A 109 48.20 22.67 8.44
C GLY A 109 49.20 22.46 7.30
N GLU A 110 49.95 23.52 6.98
CA GLU A 110 51.15 23.40 6.16
C GLU A 110 52.13 22.44 6.85
N ALA A 111 52.92 21.68 6.08
CA ALA A 111 53.82 20.66 6.64
C ALA A 111 54.68 21.21 7.79
N GLY A 112 54.48 20.65 8.99
CA GLY A 112 55.18 21.04 10.22
C GLY A 112 54.67 22.32 10.90
N LYS A 113 53.56 22.92 10.46
CA LYS A 113 52.94 24.09 11.09
C LYS A 113 51.51 23.77 11.53
N PRO A 114 51.10 24.16 12.75
CA PRO A 114 49.70 24.04 13.15
C PRO A 114 48.82 24.99 12.34
N PHE A 115 47.52 24.73 12.33
CA PHE A 115 46.52 25.69 11.83
C PHE A 115 45.60 26.12 12.96
N SER A 116 45.01 27.31 12.82
CA SER A 116 44.09 27.85 13.82
C SER A 116 42.77 28.30 13.20
N PHE A 117 41.71 28.22 13.98
CA PHE A 117 40.39 28.74 13.63
C PHE A 117 39.65 29.24 14.86
N ILE A 118 38.68 30.14 14.65
CA ILE A 118 37.82 30.66 15.71
C ILE A 118 36.48 29.92 15.68
N THR A 119 35.98 29.51 16.84
CA THR A 119 34.66 28.88 16.98
C THR A 119 34.01 29.22 18.31
N LEU A 120 32.74 28.85 18.48
CA LEU A 120 32.06 28.94 19.77
C LEU A 120 32.53 27.82 20.70
N ALA A 121 32.84 28.15 21.96
CA ALA A 121 33.27 27.17 22.96
C ALA A 121 32.31 25.97 23.08
N LYS A 122 31.00 26.22 23.00
CA LYS A 122 29.94 25.19 23.08
C LYS A 122 29.86 24.23 21.87
N GLN A 123 30.61 24.50 20.80
CA GLN A 123 30.64 23.66 19.58
C GLN A 123 31.89 22.78 19.52
N LEU A 124 32.79 22.90 20.50
CA LEU A 124 33.98 22.06 20.58
C LEU A 124 33.60 20.60 20.90
N PRO A 125 34.43 19.62 20.48
CA PRO A 125 34.24 18.23 20.86
C PRO A 125 34.35 18.04 22.38
N GLU A 126 33.58 17.09 22.91
CA GLU A 126 33.61 16.72 24.32
C GLU A 126 33.79 15.19 24.45
N PRO A 127 34.91 14.70 25.00
CA PRO A 127 36.09 15.46 25.45
C PRO A 127 36.86 16.12 24.29
N LEU A 128 37.65 17.15 24.62
CA LEU A 128 38.53 17.82 23.66
C LEU A 128 39.61 16.86 23.12
N PRO A 129 39.94 16.93 21.82
CA PRO A 129 41.10 16.22 21.28
C PRO A 129 42.39 16.65 21.98
N THR A 130 43.28 15.70 22.25
CA THR A 130 44.49 15.93 23.07
C THR A 130 45.52 16.84 22.41
N ASP A 131 45.47 16.97 21.09
CA ASP A 131 46.37 17.79 20.27
C ASP A 131 45.79 19.19 19.96
N TRP A 132 44.61 19.52 20.48
CA TRP A 132 43.99 20.84 20.32
C TRP A 132 44.37 21.76 21.48
N VAL A 133 44.87 22.95 21.15
CA VAL A 133 45.14 24.02 22.12
C VAL A 133 44.06 25.08 21.99
N ILE A 134 43.44 25.46 23.11
CA ILE A 134 42.31 26.38 23.17
C ILE A 134 42.71 27.67 23.90
N GLU A 135 42.51 28.82 23.26
CA GLU A 135 42.68 30.16 23.84
C GLU A 135 41.34 30.91 23.86
N ASN A 136 40.92 31.40 25.03
CA ASN A 136 39.68 32.16 25.16
C ASN A 136 39.87 33.56 24.55
N LEU A 137 39.01 33.93 23.60
CA LEU A 137 38.99 35.27 23.02
C LEU A 137 37.97 36.17 23.73
N ASN A 138 36.82 35.61 24.11
CA ASN A 138 35.78 36.25 24.90
C ASN A 138 34.92 35.18 25.63
N ASP A 139 33.80 35.59 26.22
CA ASP A 139 32.88 34.72 26.99
C ASP A 139 32.27 33.56 26.16
N THR A 140 32.30 33.63 24.83
CA THR A 140 31.62 32.68 23.94
C THR A 140 32.51 32.08 22.86
N GLU A 141 33.55 32.79 22.43
CA GLU A 141 34.44 32.40 21.33
C GLU A 141 35.84 32.05 21.82
N VAL A 142 36.42 31.08 21.14
CA VAL A 142 37.76 30.56 21.40
C VAL A 142 38.55 30.45 20.10
N MET A 143 39.86 30.69 20.18
CA MET A 143 40.80 30.29 19.15
C MET A 143 41.24 28.85 19.42
N VAL A 144 41.10 28.00 18.42
CA VAL A 144 41.57 26.60 18.44
C VAL A 144 42.81 26.51 17.58
N THR A 145 43.87 25.90 18.08
CA THR A 145 45.08 25.56 17.33
C THR A 145 45.23 24.04 17.30
N VAL A 146 45.34 23.46 16.10
CA VAL A 146 45.40 22.02 15.85
C VAL A 146 46.77 21.64 15.29
N TYR A 147 47.41 20.62 15.88
CA TYR A 147 48.79 20.23 15.57
C TYR A 147 48.89 18.98 14.68
N ASP A 148 48.05 17.96 14.87
CA ASP A 148 48.16 16.67 14.16
C ASP A 148 47.12 16.48 13.04
N GLY A 149 46.47 17.58 12.63
CA GLY A 149 45.35 17.56 11.70
C GLY A 149 44.07 17.03 12.34
N CYS A 150 42.94 17.20 11.67
CA CYS A 150 41.67 16.66 12.15
C CYS A 150 40.75 16.25 11.01
N ASP A 151 39.86 15.30 11.29
CA ASP A 151 38.80 14.91 10.36
C ASP A 151 37.51 15.66 10.70
N ILE A 152 36.92 16.30 9.70
CA ILE A 152 35.59 16.90 9.81
C ILE A 152 34.62 16.26 8.81
N LYS A 153 33.33 16.39 9.11
CA LYS A 153 32.25 16.08 8.17
C LYS A 153 31.86 17.34 7.44
N VAL A 154 31.80 17.27 6.10
CA VAL A 154 31.33 18.37 5.26
C VAL A 154 30.13 17.93 4.44
N ASP A 155 29.15 18.80 4.31
CA ASP A 155 28.01 18.58 3.44
C ASP A 155 28.46 18.40 1.98
N SER A 156 27.87 17.42 1.32
CA SER A 156 28.14 17.09 -0.06
C SER A 156 26.87 16.58 -0.72
N TYR A 157 26.87 16.55 -2.05
CA TYR A 157 25.73 16.10 -2.84
C TYR A 157 26.20 15.09 -3.87
N ARG A 158 25.37 14.10 -4.17
CA ARG A 158 25.66 13.07 -5.18
C ARG A 158 24.42 12.72 -5.99
N ALA A 159 24.62 12.27 -7.22
CA ALA A 159 23.55 11.66 -7.99
C ALA A 159 23.26 10.23 -7.49
N LEU A 160 21.98 9.89 -7.39
CA LEU A 160 21.52 8.51 -7.20
C LEU A 160 21.44 7.81 -8.56
N PRO A 161 21.85 6.53 -8.69
CA PRO A 161 21.70 5.79 -9.96
C PRO A 161 20.24 5.53 -10.36
N VAL A 162 19.34 5.50 -9.37
CA VAL A 162 17.90 5.31 -9.55
C VAL A 162 17.22 6.67 -9.59
N LYS A 163 16.38 6.88 -10.61
CA LYS A 163 15.74 8.18 -10.87
C LYS A 163 14.22 8.12 -10.90
N SER A 164 13.61 6.94 -10.79
CA SER A 164 12.17 6.72 -10.92
C SER A 164 11.54 6.10 -9.69
N ALA A 165 10.27 6.44 -9.45
CA ALA A 165 9.43 5.86 -8.42
C ALA A 165 7.93 5.93 -8.78
N GLY A 166 7.14 5.04 -8.21
CA GLY A 166 5.68 5.17 -8.16
C GLY A 166 5.27 6.15 -7.06
N GLN A 167 4.91 7.37 -7.44
CA GLN A 167 4.63 8.48 -6.53
C GLN A 167 3.16 8.84 -6.57
N LEU A 168 2.56 9.24 -5.45
CA LEU A 168 1.19 9.80 -5.43
C LEU A 168 1.03 10.90 -6.50
N PRO A 169 -0.19 11.15 -7.03
CA PRO A 169 -0.41 12.19 -8.04
C PRO A 169 0.26 13.52 -7.68
N SER A 170 0.91 14.17 -8.64
CA SER A 170 1.61 15.44 -8.43
C SER A 170 0.65 16.49 -7.87
N GLY A 171 0.98 17.08 -6.72
CA GLY A 171 0.14 18.07 -6.05
C GLY A 171 -0.75 17.52 -4.91
N PHE A 172 -1.04 16.21 -4.91
CA PHE A 172 -1.78 15.60 -3.81
C PHE A 172 -0.87 15.36 -2.60
N GLU A 173 -1.20 16.00 -1.47
CA GLU A 173 -0.46 15.87 -0.20
C GLU A 173 -1.39 15.39 0.93
N PRO A 174 -1.26 14.13 1.38
CA PRO A 174 -2.07 13.58 2.48
C PRO A 174 -1.98 14.38 3.78
N GLY A 175 -0.82 15.00 4.05
CA GLY A 175 -0.60 15.81 5.25
C GLY A 175 -1.46 17.08 5.32
N GLU A 176 -1.97 17.59 4.20
CA GLU A 176 -2.83 18.78 4.19
C GLU A 176 -4.29 18.47 4.54
N GLN A 177 -4.68 17.19 4.54
CA GLN A 177 -6.08 16.78 4.63
C GLN A 177 -6.59 16.70 6.08
N TYR A 178 -5.71 16.79 7.07
CA TYR A 178 -6.04 16.75 8.50
C TYR A 178 -4.91 17.36 9.35
N ALA A 179 -5.08 17.41 10.67
CA ALA A 179 -4.06 17.90 11.61
C ALA A 179 -2.87 16.92 11.74
N SER A 180 -1.99 16.90 10.76
CA SER A 180 -0.93 15.90 10.54
C SER A 180 0.43 16.20 11.17
N ARG A 181 0.52 17.19 12.07
CA ARG A 181 1.81 17.70 12.58
C ARG A 181 2.66 16.59 13.21
N PHE A 182 3.92 16.50 12.78
CA PHE A 182 4.91 15.47 13.18
C PHE A 182 4.56 14.04 12.78
N HIS A 183 3.51 13.80 12.01
CA HIS A 183 3.22 12.45 11.53
C HIS A 183 4.13 12.13 10.33
N PRO A 184 4.78 10.96 10.35
CA PRO A 184 5.47 10.44 9.18
C PRO A 184 4.53 10.31 7.98
N ARG A 185 5.06 10.46 6.77
CA ARG A 185 4.27 10.37 5.52
C ARG A 185 3.45 9.07 5.44
N GLY A 186 4.03 7.95 5.86
CA GLY A 186 3.31 6.66 5.91
C GLY A 186 2.08 6.67 6.81
N LEU A 187 2.11 7.39 7.94
CA LEU A 187 0.95 7.54 8.83
C LEU A 187 -0.07 8.54 8.28
N GLN A 188 0.39 9.60 7.60
CA GLN A 188 -0.50 10.50 6.86
C GLN A 188 -1.30 9.76 5.79
N MET A 189 -0.61 8.94 4.99
CA MET A 189 -1.25 8.10 4.00
C MET A 189 -2.21 7.09 4.64
N THR A 190 -1.83 6.48 5.76
CA THR A 190 -2.67 5.52 6.50
C THR A 190 -3.99 6.15 6.92
N ILE A 191 -3.97 7.32 7.58
CA ILE A 191 -5.18 8.00 8.05
C ILE A 191 -6.13 8.32 6.88
N VAL A 192 -5.58 8.85 5.79
CA VAL A 192 -6.35 9.26 4.62
C VAL A 192 -6.92 8.05 3.87
N ALA A 193 -6.13 6.97 3.71
CA ALA A 193 -6.54 5.74 3.05
C ALA A 193 -7.58 4.94 3.84
N ALA A 194 -7.42 4.82 5.16
CA ALA A 194 -8.38 4.11 6.01
C ALA A 194 -9.72 4.86 6.11
N THR A 195 -9.70 6.20 6.11
CA THR A 195 -10.93 7.00 5.97
C THR A 195 -11.63 6.69 4.66
N ASP A 196 -10.88 6.68 3.55
CA ASP A 196 -11.45 6.39 2.23
C ASP A 196 -12.11 5.01 2.17
N ALA A 197 -11.46 3.98 2.73
CA ALA A 197 -11.99 2.62 2.80
C ALA A 197 -13.23 2.50 3.70
N LEU A 198 -13.25 3.18 4.85
CA LEU A 198 -14.40 3.18 5.75
C LEU A 198 -15.61 3.88 5.11
N ARG A 199 -15.39 5.06 4.52
CA ARG A 199 -16.45 5.83 3.88
C ARG A 199 -16.99 5.17 2.61
N SER A 200 -16.17 4.39 1.91
CA SER A 200 -16.62 3.64 0.73
C SER A 200 -17.68 2.57 1.05
N THR A 201 -17.84 2.16 2.32
CA THR A 201 -18.86 1.17 2.70
C THR A 201 -20.28 1.70 2.55
N GLY A 202 -20.46 3.03 2.58
CA GLY A 202 -21.78 3.66 2.65
C GLY A 202 -22.54 3.40 3.96
N ILE A 203 -21.86 2.88 4.98
CA ILE A 203 -22.43 2.59 6.30
C ILE A 203 -21.71 3.44 7.34
N ALA A 204 -22.46 4.13 8.19
CA ALA A 204 -21.88 4.85 9.33
C ALA A 204 -21.15 3.86 10.26
N TRP A 205 -19.97 4.24 10.74
CA TRP A 205 -19.15 3.36 11.57
C TRP A 205 -19.87 2.95 12.86
N GLU A 206 -20.63 3.87 13.45
CA GLU A 206 -21.42 3.66 14.66
C GLU A 206 -22.46 2.55 14.45
N THR A 207 -23.11 2.51 13.28
CA THR A 207 -24.06 1.44 12.91
C THR A 207 -23.38 0.07 12.85
N ILE A 208 -22.11 0.01 12.43
CA ILE A 208 -21.33 -1.23 12.39
C ILE A 208 -20.99 -1.66 13.83
N VAL A 209 -20.47 -0.74 14.64
CA VAL A 209 -20.07 -0.98 16.04
C VAL A 209 -21.25 -1.47 16.88
N ASP A 210 -22.45 -0.89 16.69
CA ASP A 210 -23.64 -1.26 17.45
C ASP A 210 -24.16 -2.70 17.21
N ARG A 211 -23.61 -3.37 16.18
CA ARG A 211 -24.05 -4.70 15.73
C ARG A 211 -23.06 -5.80 16.05
N VAL A 212 -21.96 -5.48 16.73
CA VAL A 212 -20.90 -6.42 17.09
C VAL A 212 -20.45 -6.18 18.53
N GLN A 213 -19.85 -7.19 19.17
CA GLN A 213 -19.21 -6.98 20.47
C GLN A 213 -17.93 -6.15 20.30
N PRO A 214 -17.46 -5.45 21.36
CA PRO A 214 -16.27 -4.60 21.28
C PRO A 214 -15.01 -5.34 20.78
N ASP A 215 -14.88 -6.63 21.09
CA ASP A 215 -13.75 -7.48 20.71
C ASP A 215 -13.90 -8.15 19.32
N GLU A 216 -15.06 -7.99 18.67
CA GLU A 216 -15.34 -8.55 17.35
C GLU A 216 -14.89 -7.65 16.19
N ILE A 217 -14.26 -6.52 16.50
CA ILE A 217 -13.60 -5.65 15.53
C ILE A 217 -12.11 -6.00 15.51
N ALA A 218 -11.49 -6.02 14.34
CA ALA A 218 -10.04 -6.18 14.24
C ALA A 218 -9.39 -5.23 13.23
N VAL A 219 -8.12 -4.90 13.47
CA VAL A 219 -7.29 -4.10 12.56
C VAL A 219 -5.96 -4.79 12.33
N PHE A 220 -5.63 -5.05 11.06
CA PHE A 220 -4.31 -5.57 10.69
C PHE A 220 -3.65 -4.66 9.66
N ALA A 221 -2.61 -3.95 10.09
CA ALA A 221 -1.88 -3.05 9.21
C ALA A 221 -0.41 -2.90 9.61
N SER A 222 0.45 -2.74 8.61
CA SER A 222 1.90 -2.64 8.84
C SER A 222 2.60 -1.81 7.74
N SER A 223 3.85 -1.47 8.02
CA SER A 223 4.86 -1.09 7.02
C SER A 223 5.99 -2.16 7.04
N ALA A 224 6.64 -2.42 5.91
CA ALA A 224 7.78 -3.33 5.86
C ALA A 224 9.06 -2.64 6.36
N MET A 225 9.20 -1.36 6.05
CA MET A 225 10.42 -0.60 6.35
C MET A 225 10.41 0.04 7.73
N SER A 226 9.29 -0.03 8.47
CA SER A 226 8.95 0.97 9.49
C SER A 226 8.77 2.34 8.83
N GLN A 227 8.60 3.41 9.62
CA GLN A 227 8.60 4.77 9.07
C GLN A 227 10.02 5.32 9.15
N LEU A 228 10.58 5.73 8.00
CA LEU A 228 11.99 6.08 7.86
C LEU A 228 12.24 7.55 7.46
N ASP A 229 11.21 8.41 7.56
CA ASP A 229 11.37 9.85 7.33
C ASP A 229 11.84 10.58 8.61
N GLU A 230 12.06 11.89 8.50
CA GLU A 230 12.60 12.73 9.59
C GLU A 230 11.71 12.79 10.84
N ASN A 231 10.42 12.53 10.69
CA ASN A 231 9.43 12.53 11.78
C ASN A 231 9.38 11.18 12.52
N SER A 232 10.15 10.20 12.07
CA SER A 232 10.15 8.81 12.56
C SER A 232 11.57 8.28 12.77
N PHE A 233 11.87 7.06 12.33
CA PHE A 233 13.18 6.45 12.54
C PHE A 233 14.27 7.09 11.68
N GLY A 234 13.95 7.77 10.59
CA GLY A 234 14.94 8.61 9.89
C GLY A 234 15.47 9.70 10.82
N GLY A 235 14.56 10.38 11.51
CA GLY A 235 14.90 11.32 12.58
C GLY A 235 15.66 10.68 13.75
N LEU A 236 15.18 9.55 14.25
CA LEU A 236 15.81 8.80 15.35
C LEU A 236 17.28 8.47 15.05
N MET A 237 17.55 7.96 13.85
CA MET A 237 18.85 7.45 13.46
C MET A 237 19.80 8.56 13.00
N GLN A 238 19.28 9.68 12.50
CA GLN A 238 20.10 10.73 11.91
C GLN A 238 20.27 11.97 12.79
N SER A 239 19.39 12.23 13.77
CA SER A 239 19.40 13.50 14.52
C SER A 239 20.76 13.79 15.15
N ARG A 240 21.39 12.79 15.80
CA ARG A 240 22.70 12.95 16.44
C ARG A 240 23.83 13.16 15.44
N LEU A 241 23.77 12.50 14.28
CA LEU A 241 24.73 12.70 13.18
C LEU A 241 24.61 14.09 12.56
N LYS A 242 23.40 14.69 12.60
CA LYS A 242 23.10 16.06 12.13
C LYS A 242 23.26 17.12 13.23
N GLY A 243 23.83 16.78 14.40
CA GLY A 243 24.05 17.72 15.50
C GLY A 243 22.81 18.09 16.33
N ASN A 244 21.69 17.40 16.14
CA ASN A 244 20.42 17.63 16.83
C ASN A 244 20.13 16.55 17.89
N ARG A 245 19.11 16.80 18.72
CA ARG A 245 18.54 15.77 19.60
C ARG A 245 17.41 15.04 18.91
N VAL A 246 17.26 13.76 19.25
CA VAL A 246 16.08 12.96 18.90
C VAL A 246 14.84 13.60 19.56
N SER A 247 13.73 13.67 18.81
CA SER A 247 12.45 14.18 19.31
C SER A 247 11.72 13.14 20.15
N ALA A 248 10.79 13.57 21.00
CA ALA A 248 9.99 12.66 21.83
C ALA A 248 9.08 11.72 21.03
N LYS A 249 8.85 12.00 19.74
CA LYS A 249 7.90 11.26 18.89
C LYS A 249 8.55 10.32 17.88
N GLN A 250 9.79 10.61 17.47
CA GLN A 250 10.47 9.89 16.37
C GLN A 250 10.53 8.37 16.59
N LEU A 251 10.80 7.92 17.82
CA LEU A 251 10.83 6.49 18.13
C LEU A 251 9.44 5.88 18.07
N ALA A 252 8.46 6.45 18.77
CA ALA A 252 7.12 5.88 18.85
C ALA A 252 6.43 5.84 17.48
N LEU A 253 6.47 6.98 16.76
CA LEU A 253 5.85 7.09 15.43
C LEU A 253 6.61 6.35 14.34
N GLY A 254 7.81 5.85 14.64
CA GLY A 254 8.61 5.06 13.71
C GLY A 254 8.23 3.60 13.63
N LEU A 255 7.59 3.03 14.67
CA LEU A 255 7.27 1.60 14.74
C LEU A 255 6.41 1.14 13.56
N ASN A 256 6.72 -0.03 13.02
CA ASN A 256 6.02 -0.56 11.85
C ASN A 256 4.54 -0.90 12.10
N SER A 257 4.10 -0.96 13.36
CA SER A 257 2.72 -1.18 13.77
C SER A 257 1.87 0.10 13.78
N MET A 258 2.50 1.28 13.77
CA MET A 258 1.79 2.55 13.86
C MET A 258 0.69 2.76 12.80
N PRO A 259 0.77 2.20 11.58
CA PRO A 259 -0.40 2.17 10.69
C PRO A 259 -1.66 1.55 11.34
N ALA A 260 -1.55 0.39 12.00
CA ALA A 260 -2.67 -0.22 12.71
C ALA A 260 -3.05 0.58 13.97
N ASP A 261 -2.04 1.04 14.72
CA ASP A 261 -2.27 1.74 15.98
C ASP A 261 -3.00 3.08 15.76
N PHE A 262 -2.65 3.82 14.70
CA PHE A 262 -3.32 5.07 14.33
C PHE A 262 -4.77 4.87 13.90
N ILE A 263 -5.06 3.76 13.20
CA ILE A 263 -6.43 3.40 12.83
C ILE A 263 -7.27 3.14 14.08
N ASN A 264 -6.77 2.31 15.00
CA ASN A 264 -7.48 2.01 16.24
C ASN A 264 -7.69 3.28 17.07
N ALA A 265 -6.63 4.06 17.27
CA ALA A 265 -6.63 5.20 18.20
C ALA A 265 -7.39 6.41 17.67
N TYR A 266 -7.35 6.69 16.36
CA TYR A 266 -7.80 7.99 15.82
C TYR A 266 -8.88 7.89 14.74
N ILE A 267 -9.18 6.70 14.22
CA ILE A 267 -10.25 6.52 13.22
C ILE A 267 -11.41 5.74 13.82
N LEU A 268 -11.15 4.50 14.26
CA LEU A 268 -12.20 3.56 14.65
C LEU A 268 -12.57 3.65 16.12
N GLY A 269 -11.67 4.13 16.99
CA GLY A 269 -11.85 4.05 18.45
C GLY A 269 -11.99 2.59 18.93
N SER A 270 -11.31 1.67 18.25
CA SER A 270 -11.49 0.23 18.45
C SER A 270 -10.72 -0.25 19.68
N VAL A 271 -11.37 -1.08 20.50
CA VAL A 271 -10.77 -1.85 21.60
C VAL A 271 -10.56 -3.33 21.25
N GLY A 272 -10.78 -3.66 19.97
CA GLY A 272 -10.73 -5.02 19.48
C GLY A 272 -9.32 -5.55 19.19
N THR A 273 -9.24 -6.62 18.41
CA THR A 273 -7.96 -7.27 18.11
C THR A 273 -7.12 -6.42 17.14
N THR A 274 -5.83 -6.25 17.42
CA THR A 274 -4.92 -5.52 16.51
C THR A 274 -3.63 -6.30 16.24
N GLY A 275 -2.98 -6.01 15.12
CA GLY A 275 -1.65 -6.53 14.82
C GLY A 275 -1.01 -5.95 13.57
N ALA A 276 0.31 -6.13 13.48
CA ALA A 276 1.12 -5.68 12.36
C ALA A 276 2.03 -6.83 11.89
N ILE A 277 1.61 -7.56 10.86
CA ILE A 277 2.35 -8.72 10.36
C ILE A 277 3.20 -8.28 9.16
N SER A 278 4.46 -8.69 9.15
CA SER A 278 5.41 -8.39 8.08
C SER A 278 5.94 -9.66 7.43
N GLY A 279 5.79 -9.75 6.10
CA GLY A 279 6.32 -10.80 5.23
C GLY A 279 7.09 -10.19 4.06
N ALA A 280 7.94 -9.20 4.34
CA ALA A 280 8.61 -8.36 3.33
C ALA A 280 7.61 -7.79 2.31
N CYS A 281 7.85 -7.95 1.01
CA CYS A 281 6.97 -7.50 -0.07
C CYS A 281 5.62 -8.23 -0.16
N ALA A 282 5.42 -9.30 0.62
CA ALA A 282 4.15 -10.04 0.70
C ALA A 282 3.30 -9.65 1.94
N SER A 283 3.71 -8.64 2.71
CA SER A 283 3.11 -8.31 4.02
C SER A 283 1.60 -8.13 4.01
N PHE A 284 1.01 -7.50 2.98
CA PHE A 284 -0.45 -7.38 2.91
C PHE A 284 -1.16 -8.73 2.94
N LEU A 285 -0.67 -9.74 2.21
CA LEU A 285 -1.30 -11.06 2.24
C LEU A 285 -1.13 -11.76 3.60
N TYR A 286 -0.09 -11.45 4.36
CA TYR A 286 0.06 -11.95 5.73
C TYR A 286 -0.99 -11.33 6.66
N ASN A 287 -1.21 -10.01 6.56
CA ASN A 287 -2.30 -9.33 7.27
C ASN A 287 -3.66 -9.87 6.83
N LEU A 288 -3.87 -10.10 5.53
CA LEU A 288 -5.12 -10.62 4.97
C LEU A 288 -5.39 -12.06 5.41
N GLN A 289 -4.37 -12.91 5.48
CA GLN A 289 -4.51 -14.26 6.05
C GLN A 289 -5.06 -14.18 7.46
N LYS A 290 -4.48 -13.32 8.30
CA LYS A 290 -4.96 -13.16 9.68
C LYS A 290 -6.39 -12.63 9.74
N ALA A 291 -6.75 -11.69 8.86
CA ALA A 291 -8.11 -11.18 8.75
C ALA A 291 -9.13 -12.29 8.39
N THR A 292 -8.81 -13.11 7.37
CA THR A 292 -9.61 -14.27 6.96
C THR A 292 -9.74 -15.29 8.09
N GLU A 293 -8.67 -15.60 8.82
CA GLU A 293 -8.68 -16.52 9.97
C GLU A 293 -9.55 -16.00 11.12
N MET A 294 -9.49 -14.70 11.41
CA MET A 294 -10.29 -14.09 12.49
C MET A 294 -11.79 -14.19 12.19
N ILE A 295 -12.20 -13.95 10.94
CA ILE A 295 -13.61 -14.08 10.51
C ILE A 295 -14.06 -15.55 10.51
N THR A 296 -13.26 -16.44 9.89
CA THR A 296 -13.64 -17.86 9.74
C THR A 296 -13.64 -18.63 11.05
N SER A 297 -12.77 -18.27 12.01
CA SER A 297 -12.79 -18.79 13.40
C SER A 297 -13.84 -18.11 14.29
N GLY A 298 -14.56 -17.12 13.74
CA GLY A 298 -15.59 -16.35 14.42
C GLY A 298 -15.04 -15.30 15.40
N ARG A 299 -13.72 -15.17 15.60
CA ARG A 299 -13.09 -14.25 16.57
C ARG A 299 -13.31 -12.77 16.27
N ALA A 300 -13.48 -12.42 15.00
CA ALA A 300 -13.91 -11.09 14.58
C ALA A 300 -15.07 -11.22 13.59
N ARG A 301 -15.89 -10.18 13.53
CA ARG A 301 -16.98 -10.01 12.57
C ARG A 301 -16.70 -8.91 11.56
N VAL A 302 -15.87 -7.94 11.95
CA VAL A 302 -15.44 -6.80 11.13
C VAL A 302 -13.93 -6.70 11.20
N VAL A 303 -13.26 -6.60 10.06
CA VAL A 303 -11.80 -6.46 10.00
C VAL A 303 -11.42 -5.38 9.01
N LEU A 304 -10.71 -4.33 9.46
CA LEU A 304 -10.02 -3.41 8.56
C LEU A 304 -8.59 -3.91 8.34
N VAL A 305 -8.26 -4.28 7.12
CA VAL A 305 -6.96 -4.86 6.76
C VAL A 305 -6.29 -4.06 5.66
N GLY A 306 -4.99 -3.82 5.79
CA GLY A 306 -4.26 -3.01 4.82
C GLY A 306 -2.80 -2.80 5.16
N ASN A 307 -2.18 -1.82 4.50
CA ASN A 307 -0.80 -1.39 4.74
C ASN A 307 -0.64 0.10 4.43
N GLY A 308 0.39 0.71 5.01
CA GLY A 308 0.78 2.09 4.71
C GLY A 308 2.29 2.19 4.59
N GLU A 309 2.77 2.40 3.36
CA GLU A 309 4.21 2.43 3.06
C GLU A 309 4.56 3.69 2.25
N ALA A 310 5.55 4.46 2.73
CA ALA A 310 6.07 5.65 2.06
C ALA A 310 7.60 5.61 1.97
N PRO A 311 8.18 4.69 1.17
CA PRO A 311 9.61 4.39 1.21
C PRO A 311 10.44 5.26 0.25
N ILE A 312 9.89 6.30 -0.37
CA ILE A 312 10.60 7.17 -1.32
C ILE A 312 11.51 8.14 -0.54
N THR A 313 12.50 7.57 0.13
CA THR A 313 13.56 8.25 0.86
C THR A 313 14.91 7.87 0.25
N GLN A 314 15.90 8.73 0.42
CA GLN A 314 17.23 8.54 -0.15
C GLN A 314 17.85 7.20 0.33
N GLU A 315 17.71 6.89 1.61
CA GLU A 315 18.31 5.72 2.25
C GLU A 315 17.68 4.42 1.77
N CYS A 316 16.36 4.40 1.56
CA CYS A 316 15.67 3.24 0.99
C CYS A 316 16.11 3.00 -0.46
N ILE A 317 16.20 4.07 -1.27
CA ILE A 317 16.66 3.97 -2.66
C ILE A 317 18.09 3.45 -2.71
N GLU A 318 18.99 3.98 -1.87
CA GLU A 318 20.38 3.53 -1.81
C GLU A 318 20.49 2.09 -1.29
N GLY A 319 19.73 1.72 -0.26
CA GLY A 319 19.74 0.37 0.32
C GLY A 319 19.34 -0.71 -0.69
N TYR A 320 18.21 -0.53 -1.39
CA TYR A 320 17.82 -1.47 -2.46
C TYR A 320 18.71 -1.35 -3.70
N GLY A 321 19.24 -0.16 -3.99
CA GLY A 321 20.22 0.05 -5.05
C GLY A 321 21.52 -0.73 -4.82
N ALA A 322 22.02 -0.77 -3.59
CA ALA A 322 23.20 -1.54 -3.19
C ALA A 322 23.00 -3.06 -3.35
N MET A 323 21.76 -3.53 -3.31
CA MET A 323 21.42 -4.94 -3.60
C MET A 323 21.36 -5.24 -5.11
N GLY A 324 21.46 -4.23 -5.97
CA GLY A 324 21.19 -4.37 -7.40
C GLY A 324 19.72 -4.69 -7.69
N ALA A 325 18.80 -4.32 -6.81
CA ALA A 325 17.39 -4.71 -6.91
C ALA A 325 16.52 -3.72 -7.70
N LEU A 326 16.96 -2.47 -7.83
CA LEU A 326 16.21 -1.37 -8.46
C LEU A 326 16.61 -1.16 -9.92
N ALA A 327 15.65 -0.73 -10.74
CA ALA A 327 15.92 -0.24 -12.09
C ALA A 327 16.72 1.07 -12.01
N THR A 328 17.95 1.06 -12.55
CA THR A 328 18.82 2.24 -12.64
C THR A 328 18.65 2.92 -13.99
N GLU A 329 19.03 4.20 -14.07
CA GLU A 329 19.07 4.93 -15.34
C GLU A 329 19.97 4.20 -16.36
N GLU A 330 21.15 3.75 -15.95
CA GLU A 330 22.06 2.97 -16.81
C GLU A 330 21.44 1.66 -17.28
N GLY A 331 20.78 0.91 -16.39
CA GLY A 331 20.09 -0.34 -16.76
C GLY A 331 18.96 -0.11 -17.76
N LEU A 332 18.24 1.00 -17.63
CA LEU A 332 17.18 1.38 -18.57
C LEU A 332 17.76 1.86 -19.92
N ARG A 333 18.86 2.63 -19.93
CA ARG A 333 19.60 2.97 -21.17
C ARG A 333 20.02 1.71 -21.92
N GLY A 334 20.52 0.70 -21.20
CA GLY A 334 20.90 -0.59 -21.78
C GLY A 334 19.74 -1.33 -22.45
N ILE A 335 18.52 -1.21 -21.90
CA ILE A 335 17.30 -1.81 -22.48
C ILE A 335 16.78 -0.99 -23.66
N GLU A 336 16.76 0.34 -23.55
CA GLU A 336 16.17 1.23 -24.55
C GLU A 336 17.12 1.54 -25.72
N GLY A 337 18.43 1.32 -25.55
CA GLY A 337 19.44 1.60 -26.58
C GLY A 337 19.64 3.09 -26.87
N LYS A 338 19.28 3.97 -25.93
CA LYS A 338 19.38 5.44 -26.04
C LYS A 338 19.70 6.08 -24.69
N ASP A 339 20.28 7.27 -24.72
CA ASP A 339 20.69 8.01 -23.51
C ASP A 339 19.52 8.64 -22.74
N ASP A 340 18.48 9.09 -23.45
CA ASP A 340 17.27 9.67 -22.86
C ASP A 340 16.27 8.56 -22.51
N VAL A 341 16.09 8.32 -21.21
CA VAL A 341 15.32 7.20 -20.65
C VAL A 341 13.86 7.59 -20.45
N ASP A 342 12.94 6.75 -20.91
CA ASP A 342 11.54 6.86 -20.51
C ASP A 342 11.30 6.25 -19.13
N PHE A 343 11.46 7.07 -18.08
CA PHE A 343 11.23 6.66 -16.71
C PHE A 343 9.78 6.22 -16.42
N ARG A 344 8.79 6.55 -17.27
CA ARG A 344 7.41 6.05 -17.11
C ARG A 344 7.30 4.56 -17.41
N ARG A 345 8.26 4.03 -18.18
CA ARG A 345 8.40 2.60 -18.48
C ARG A 345 9.49 1.94 -17.63
N ALA A 346 9.90 2.52 -16.49
CA ALA A 346 10.95 1.93 -15.66
C ALA A 346 10.58 0.54 -15.11
N SER A 347 9.29 0.28 -14.87
CA SER A 347 8.78 -1.01 -14.41
C SER A 347 8.22 -1.82 -15.60
N ARG A 348 8.92 -2.88 -15.99
CA ARG A 348 8.67 -3.74 -17.17
C ARG A 348 8.50 -5.23 -16.77
N PRO A 349 7.44 -5.60 -16.03
CA PRO A 349 7.20 -6.99 -15.67
C PRO A 349 7.16 -7.92 -16.89
N PHE A 350 7.82 -9.08 -16.81
CA PHE A 350 7.88 -10.10 -17.87
C PHE A 350 8.54 -9.69 -19.21
N SER A 351 9.24 -8.56 -19.28
CA SER A 351 10.01 -8.16 -20.46
C SER A 351 11.50 -8.02 -20.14
N GLN A 352 12.27 -7.49 -21.10
CA GLN A 352 13.61 -7.00 -20.82
C GLN A 352 13.50 -5.90 -19.76
N ASN A 353 14.10 -6.16 -18.61
CA ASN A 353 13.99 -5.37 -17.40
C ASN A 353 15.27 -5.48 -16.58
N CYS A 354 15.49 -4.55 -15.66
CA CYS A 354 16.75 -4.40 -14.94
C CYS A 354 16.60 -4.21 -13.43
N GLY A 355 15.37 -4.35 -12.89
CA GLY A 355 15.10 -4.12 -11.48
C GLY A 355 13.68 -3.63 -11.22
N PHE A 356 13.24 -3.70 -9.97
CA PHE A 356 11.93 -3.15 -9.60
C PHE A 356 12.01 -1.62 -9.47
N THR A 357 10.87 -0.94 -9.55
CA THR A 357 10.76 0.50 -9.26
C THR A 357 10.12 0.69 -7.90
N LEU A 358 10.76 1.42 -6.98
CA LEU A 358 10.23 1.68 -5.64
C LEU A 358 8.95 2.55 -5.72
N ALA A 359 7.99 2.34 -4.83
CA ALA A 359 6.76 3.13 -4.81
C ALA A 359 6.21 3.34 -3.39
N GLU A 360 5.34 4.33 -3.24
CA GLU A 360 4.52 4.52 -2.04
C GLU A 360 3.07 4.14 -2.31
N SER A 361 2.41 3.55 -1.30
CA SER A 361 0.99 3.21 -1.36
C SER A 361 0.43 2.96 0.04
N SER A 362 -0.80 3.37 0.26
CA SER A 362 -1.58 2.94 1.41
C SER A 362 -2.98 2.51 0.97
N GLN A 363 -3.36 1.28 1.32
CA GLN A 363 -4.56 0.60 0.83
C GLN A 363 -5.21 -0.15 1.99
N PHE A 364 -6.53 -0.04 2.11
CA PHE A 364 -7.32 -0.71 3.14
C PHE A 364 -8.60 -1.33 2.57
N PHE A 365 -8.99 -2.43 3.17
CA PHE A 365 -10.19 -3.19 2.83
C PHE A 365 -10.97 -3.48 4.11
N MET A 366 -12.24 -3.11 4.12
CA MET A 366 -13.17 -3.47 5.18
C MET A 366 -13.76 -4.84 4.85
N LEU A 367 -13.50 -5.82 5.70
CA LEU A 367 -14.09 -7.15 5.63
C LEU A 367 -15.19 -7.29 6.66
N MET A 368 -16.27 -7.97 6.30
CA MET A 368 -17.29 -8.47 7.22
C MET A 368 -17.45 -9.97 7.06
N ASP A 369 -17.97 -10.64 8.09
CA ASP A 369 -18.63 -11.91 7.85
C ASP A 369 -19.90 -11.74 7.01
N ASP A 370 -20.22 -12.77 6.23
CA ASP A 370 -21.36 -12.81 5.34
C ASP A 370 -22.70 -12.56 6.03
N GLU A 371 -22.85 -13.00 7.28
CA GLU A 371 -24.07 -12.79 8.06
C GLU A 371 -24.24 -11.31 8.44
N LEU A 372 -23.16 -10.65 8.91
CA LEU A 372 -23.18 -9.22 9.23
C LEU A 372 -23.42 -8.37 7.97
N ALA A 373 -22.76 -8.71 6.85
CA ALA A 373 -22.96 -8.01 5.59
C ALA A 373 -24.42 -8.06 5.12
N MET A 374 -25.07 -9.23 5.22
CA MET A 374 -26.50 -9.41 4.92
C MET A 374 -27.41 -8.61 5.87
N GLN A 375 -27.06 -8.55 7.16
CA GLN A 375 -27.79 -7.79 8.17
C GLN A 375 -27.73 -6.28 7.92
N LEU A 376 -26.56 -5.77 7.54
CA LEU A 376 -26.33 -4.34 7.34
C LEU A 376 -26.67 -3.85 5.93
N GLY A 377 -26.93 -4.74 4.98
CA GLY A 377 -27.08 -4.34 3.58
C GLY A 377 -25.76 -3.84 3.00
N ALA A 378 -24.63 -4.38 3.44
CA ALA A 378 -23.31 -3.94 2.95
C ALA A 378 -23.11 -4.35 1.49
N ASP A 379 -22.51 -3.48 0.66
CA ASP A 379 -22.16 -3.90 -0.70
C ASP A 379 -21.07 -4.97 -0.70
N ILE A 380 -20.92 -5.71 -1.79
CA ILE A 380 -19.93 -6.78 -1.91
C ILE A 380 -19.08 -6.53 -3.14
N HIS A 381 -17.81 -6.22 -2.90
CA HIS A 381 -16.81 -6.03 -3.95
C HIS A 381 -16.08 -7.33 -4.30
N GLY A 382 -16.15 -8.33 -3.42
CA GLY A 382 -15.61 -9.67 -3.61
C GLY A 382 -15.53 -10.42 -2.29
N ALA A 383 -14.93 -11.61 -2.28
CA ALA A 383 -14.65 -12.37 -1.05
C ALA A 383 -13.25 -12.98 -1.07
N VAL A 384 -12.67 -13.16 0.12
CA VAL A 384 -11.33 -13.77 0.27
C VAL A 384 -11.46 -15.02 1.14
N PRO A 385 -11.77 -16.18 0.53
CA PRO A 385 -11.92 -17.43 1.28
C PRO A 385 -10.60 -17.94 1.86
N ASP A 386 -9.48 -17.75 1.15
CA ASP A 386 -8.19 -18.33 1.55
C ASP A 386 -7.00 -17.44 1.20
N VAL A 387 -6.00 -17.48 2.08
CA VAL A 387 -4.64 -16.99 1.83
C VAL A 387 -3.64 -18.04 2.33
N PHE A 388 -2.73 -18.44 1.45
CA PHE A 388 -1.69 -19.43 1.76
C PHE A 388 -0.33 -18.77 1.83
N VAL A 389 0.42 -19.08 2.89
CA VAL A 389 1.76 -18.58 3.15
C VAL A 389 2.71 -19.76 3.31
N ASN A 390 3.83 -19.75 2.58
CA ASN A 390 4.86 -20.78 2.67
C ASN A 390 6.27 -20.20 2.54
N ALA A 391 7.17 -20.67 3.41
CA ALA A 391 8.58 -20.34 3.34
C ALA A 391 9.33 -21.18 2.29
N ASP A 392 10.57 -20.81 2.03
CA ASP A 392 11.42 -21.47 1.01
C ASP A 392 12.23 -22.68 1.51
N GLY A 393 12.31 -22.91 2.83
CA GLY A 393 13.25 -23.86 3.41
C GLY A 393 14.68 -23.31 3.49
N PHE A 394 15.70 -24.18 3.37
CA PHE A 394 17.11 -23.77 3.41
C PHE A 394 17.48 -22.87 2.21
N LYS A 395 18.17 -21.75 2.45
CA LYS A 395 18.57 -20.77 1.43
C LYS A 395 20.06 -20.48 1.45
N LYS A 396 20.62 -20.12 0.28
CA LYS A 396 21.96 -19.50 0.17
C LYS A 396 21.89 -18.01 0.52
N SER A 397 21.38 -17.20 -0.41
CA SER A 397 21.12 -15.78 -0.18
C SER A 397 19.72 -15.59 0.40
N ILE A 398 19.59 -14.69 1.38
CA ILE A 398 18.32 -14.35 2.02
C ILE A 398 17.34 -13.68 1.05
N SER A 399 17.83 -12.96 0.04
CA SER A 399 17.02 -12.21 -0.93
C SER A 399 16.75 -12.98 -2.23
N ALA A 400 17.44 -14.10 -2.47
CA ALA A 400 17.19 -14.91 -3.66
C ALA A 400 15.79 -15.53 -3.64
N PRO A 401 15.13 -15.73 -4.79
CA PRO A 401 13.86 -16.46 -4.86
C PRO A 401 14.01 -17.93 -4.43
N GLY A 402 12.91 -18.59 -4.12
CA GLY A 402 12.89 -20.00 -3.72
C GLY A 402 11.56 -20.70 -3.96
N PRO A 403 11.42 -21.95 -3.50
CA PRO A 403 10.33 -22.84 -3.93
C PRO A 403 9.00 -22.62 -3.20
N GLY A 404 8.94 -21.80 -2.14
CA GLY A 404 7.72 -21.67 -1.32
C GLY A 404 6.51 -21.20 -2.13
N ASN A 405 6.73 -20.43 -3.20
CA ASN A 405 5.66 -19.92 -4.05
C ASN A 405 4.92 -21.03 -4.86
N TYR A 406 5.57 -22.18 -5.12
CA TYR A 406 4.91 -23.35 -5.72
C TYR A 406 3.79 -23.86 -4.83
N LEU A 407 4.03 -23.88 -3.51
CA LEU A 407 3.07 -24.37 -2.54
C LEU A 407 1.89 -23.41 -2.42
N THR A 408 2.15 -22.11 -2.33
CA THR A 408 1.07 -21.12 -2.16
C THR A 408 0.14 -21.09 -3.36
N MET A 409 0.68 -21.02 -4.58
CA MET A 409 -0.13 -21.00 -5.80
C MET A 409 -0.90 -22.30 -6.02
N SER A 410 -0.27 -23.47 -5.82
CA SER A 410 -0.96 -24.75 -5.98
C SER A 410 -2.12 -24.92 -4.99
N LYS A 411 -1.93 -24.50 -3.73
CA LYS A 411 -2.98 -24.51 -2.71
C LYS A 411 -4.11 -23.55 -3.06
N SER A 412 -3.80 -22.35 -3.56
CA SER A 412 -4.80 -21.36 -3.99
C SER A 412 -5.69 -21.90 -5.11
N ILE A 413 -5.09 -22.48 -6.17
CA ILE A 413 -5.88 -23.03 -7.29
C ILE A 413 -6.72 -24.21 -6.82
N ASN A 414 -6.15 -25.14 -6.06
CA ASN A 414 -6.89 -26.27 -5.52
C ASN A 414 -8.07 -25.82 -4.63
N SER A 415 -7.87 -24.85 -3.74
CA SER A 415 -8.96 -24.30 -2.92
C SER A 415 -10.06 -23.70 -3.80
N ALA A 416 -9.72 -22.88 -4.79
CA ALA A 416 -10.69 -22.30 -5.70
C ALA A 416 -11.48 -23.36 -6.49
N MET A 417 -10.83 -24.44 -6.92
CA MET A 417 -11.50 -25.56 -7.59
C MET A 417 -12.48 -26.29 -6.66
N GLN A 418 -12.18 -26.42 -5.37
CA GLN A 418 -13.10 -26.98 -4.40
C GLN A 418 -14.33 -26.07 -4.15
N ILE A 419 -14.16 -24.75 -4.28
CA ILE A 419 -15.23 -23.78 -4.06
C ILE A 419 -16.12 -23.62 -5.32
N LEU A 420 -15.52 -23.53 -6.51
CA LEU A 420 -16.20 -23.16 -7.76
C LEU A 420 -16.34 -24.30 -8.77
N GLY A 421 -15.62 -25.39 -8.58
CA GLY A 421 -15.44 -26.44 -9.59
C GLY A 421 -14.31 -26.13 -10.58
N GLU A 422 -13.77 -27.18 -11.19
CA GLU A 422 -12.62 -27.09 -12.10
C GLU A 422 -12.91 -26.22 -13.33
N ASP A 423 -14.07 -26.39 -13.97
CA ASP A 423 -14.41 -25.68 -15.21
C ASP A 423 -14.44 -24.16 -15.00
N ALA A 424 -14.98 -23.72 -13.87
CA ALA A 424 -15.02 -22.31 -13.51
C ALA A 424 -13.60 -21.74 -13.36
N VAL A 425 -12.71 -22.45 -12.66
CA VAL A 425 -11.32 -22.01 -12.48
C VAL A 425 -10.56 -22.04 -13.79
N LYS A 426 -10.70 -23.08 -14.60
CA LYS A 426 -10.00 -23.22 -15.89
C LYS A 426 -10.37 -22.11 -16.89
N GLN A 427 -11.62 -21.67 -16.91
CA GLN A 427 -12.11 -20.75 -17.94
C GLN A 427 -12.27 -19.30 -17.48
N ARG A 428 -12.48 -19.08 -16.19
CA ARG A 428 -12.91 -17.79 -15.60
C ARG A 428 -12.01 -17.33 -14.46
N SER A 429 -10.75 -17.78 -14.45
CA SER A 429 -9.72 -17.27 -13.56
C SER A 429 -8.72 -16.36 -14.26
N PHE A 430 -8.03 -15.54 -13.46
CA PHE A 430 -6.83 -14.82 -13.87
C PHE A 430 -5.85 -14.70 -12.71
N ILE A 431 -4.59 -14.43 -13.02
CA ILE A 431 -3.54 -14.20 -12.04
C ILE A 431 -3.21 -12.71 -11.98
N HIS A 432 -3.18 -12.17 -10.77
CA HIS A 432 -2.46 -10.96 -10.50
C HIS A 432 -1.04 -11.31 -10.05
N ALA A 433 -0.09 -11.25 -10.98
CA ALA A 433 1.28 -11.68 -10.72
C ALA A 433 1.99 -10.72 -9.75
N HIS A 434 3.00 -11.24 -9.04
CA HIS A 434 3.95 -10.43 -8.29
C HIS A 434 4.66 -9.48 -9.25
N GLY A 435 5.16 -9.97 -10.38
CA GLY A 435 5.56 -9.16 -11.54
C GLY A 435 6.49 -8.00 -11.19
N SER A 436 7.61 -8.26 -10.51
CA SER A 436 8.45 -7.21 -9.92
C SER A 436 9.40 -6.50 -10.89
N SER A 437 9.36 -6.78 -12.19
CA SER A 437 10.29 -6.19 -13.17
C SER A 437 11.78 -6.54 -12.93
N THR A 438 12.07 -7.72 -12.39
CA THR A 438 13.46 -8.22 -12.26
C THR A 438 13.71 -9.44 -13.18
N PRO A 439 14.94 -9.63 -13.68
CA PRO A 439 15.26 -10.78 -14.53
C PRO A 439 15.01 -12.12 -13.83
N ALA A 440 15.39 -12.22 -12.55
CA ALA A 440 15.13 -13.42 -11.76
C ALA A 440 13.63 -13.69 -11.60
N ASN A 441 12.81 -12.65 -11.37
CA ASN A 441 11.37 -12.83 -11.17
C ASN A 441 10.66 -13.24 -12.45
N ARG A 442 10.96 -12.63 -13.61
CA ARG A 442 10.24 -12.96 -14.85
C ARG A 442 10.40 -14.42 -15.23
N ILE A 443 11.58 -15.01 -14.99
CA ILE A 443 11.86 -16.43 -15.22
C ILE A 443 11.17 -17.29 -14.14
N THR A 444 11.50 -17.06 -12.87
CA THR A 444 11.03 -17.94 -11.78
C THR A 444 9.53 -17.88 -11.52
N GLU A 445 8.90 -16.72 -11.68
CA GLU A 445 7.45 -16.60 -11.54
C GLU A 445 6.73 -17.21 -12.73
N SER A 446 7.20 -16.99 -13.96
CA SER A 446 6.54 -17.56 -15.13
C SER A 446 6.66 -19.08 -15.15
N GLU A 447 7.84 -19.65 -14.84
CA GLU A 447 8.02 -21.10 -14.76
C GLU A 447 7.09 -21.73 -13.73
N LEU A 448 7.04 -21.13 -12.53
CA LEU A 448 6.11 -21.51 -11.47
C LEU A 448 4.67 -21.54 -11.97
N LEU A 449 4.20 -20.41 -12.52
CA LEU A 449 2.79 -20.24 -12.89
C LEU A 449 2.43 -21.16 -14.06
N ASP A 450 3.34 -21.35 -15.01
CA ASP A 450 3.17 -22.21 -16.17
C ASP A 450 3.04 -23.68 -15.77
N ARG A 451 3.93 -24.17 -14.90
CA ARG A 451 3.90 -25.55 -14.39
C ARG A 451 2.69 -25.82 -13.50
N VAL A 452 2.29 -24.85 -12.69
CA VAL A 452 1.07 -24.96 -11.89
C VAL A 452 -0.15 -24.98 -12.81
N ALA A 453 -0.23 -24.10 -13.81
CA ALA A 453 -1.31 -24.12 -14.78
C ALA A 453 -1.39 -25.47 -15.53
N GLU A 454 -0.26 -26.01 -15.97
CA GLU A 454 -0.17 -27.35 -16.58
C GLU A 454 -0.72 -28.44 -15.65
N ALA A 455 -0.27 -28.47 -14.39
CA ALA A 455 -0.67 -29.48 -13.41
C ALA A 455 -2.18 -29.48 -13.12
N PHE A 456 -2.82 -28.31 -13.23
CA PHE A 456 -4.27 -28.14 -13.06
C PHE A 456 -5.05 -28.13 -14.39
N GLY A 457 -4.39 -28.41 -15.52
CA GLY A 457 -5.02 -28.44 -16.85
C GLY A 457 -5.63 -27.10 -17.26
N ILE A 458 -4.99 -25.99 -16.90
CA ILE A 458 -5.38 -24.63 -17.27
C ILE A 458 -4.49 -24.20 -18.44
N HIS A 459 -5.09 -23.65 -19.48
CA HIS A 459 -4.40 -23.11 -20.65
C HIS A 459 -4.80 -21.65 -20.87
N GLU A 460 -3.93 -20.86 -21.52
CA GLU A 460 -4.15 -19.43 -21.78
C GLU A 460 -4.54 -18.62 -20.53
N LEU A 461 -4.00 -18.98 -19.36
CA LEU A 461 -4.33 -18.35 -18.08
C LEU A 461 -3.95 -16.86 -18.10
N PRO A 462 -4.94 -15.93 -18.07
CA PRO A 462 -4.65 -14.50 -18.17
C PRO A 462 -3.83 -14.02 -16.98
N LEU A 463 -2.83 -13.19 -17.28
CA LEU A 463 -1.94 -12.61 -16.28
C LEU A 463 -1.89 -11.09 -16.43
N THR A 464 -1.94 -10.39 -15.29
CA THR A 464 -1.69 -8.94 -15.20
C THR A 464 -0.68 -8.60 -14.10
N ALA A 465 -0.03 -7.44 -14.19
CA ALA A 465 1.03 -7.01 -13.28
C ALA A 465 0.93 -5.51 -12.95
N VAL A 466 0.33 -5.18 -11.80
CA VAL A 466 -0.01 -3.79 -11.42
C VAL A 466 1.22 -2.93 -11.22
N LYS A 467 2.35 -3.56 -10.87
CA LYS A 467 3.63 -2.88 -10.67
C LYS A 467 4.15 -2.20 -11.93
N ALA A 468 3.67 -2.59 -13.12
CA ALA A 468 3.94 -1.86 -14.36
C ALA A 468 3.43 -0.40 -14.30
N PHE A 469 2.32 -0.18 -13.59
CA PHE A 469 1.66 1.12 -13.47
C PHE A 469 2.12 1.88 -12.24
N VAL A 470 2.11 1.23 -11.07
CA VAL A 470 2.28 1.91 -9.78
C VAL A 470 3.62 1.63 -9.11
N GLY A 471 4.49 0.81 -9.71
CA GLY A 471 5.74 0.39 -9.09
C GLY A 471 5.53 -0.60 -7.95
N HIS A 472 6.53 -0.76 -7.09
CA HIS A 472 6.54 -1.72 -5.99
C HIS A 472 6.47 -1.00 -4.63
N SER A 473 5.29 -1.03 -4.02
CA SER A 473 4.96 -0.36 -2.75
C SER A 473 5.25 -1.20 -1.50
N LEU A 474 6.28 -2.06 -1.58
CA LEU A 474 6.73 -2.95 -0.51
C LEU A 474 5.59 -3.70 0.20
N ALA A 475 5.23 -3.38 1.46
CA ALA A 475 4.17 -4.07 2.19
C ALA A 475 2.79 -3.95 1.52
N SER A 476 2.51 -2.80 0.90
CA SER A 476 1.24 -2.50 0.22
C SER A 476 1.13 -3.13 -1.17
N ALA A 477 2.17 -3.82 -1.66
CA ALA A 477 2.24 -4.27 -3.05
C ALA A 477 1.10 -5.22 -3.45
N SER A 478 0.77 -6.19 -2.60
CA SER A 478 -0.38 -7.08 -2.86
C SER A 478 -1.74 -6.47 -2.51
N ALA A 479 -1.75 -5.34 -1.78
CA ALA A 479 -2.96 -4.55 -1.57
C ALA A 479 -3.32 -3.78 -2.87
N ASP A 480 -2.32 -3.22 -3.56
CA ASP A 480 -2.48 -2.65 -4.90
C ASP A 480 -3.00 -3.70 -5.91
N GLN A 481 -2.49 -4.93 -5.82
CA GLN A 481 -2.97 -6.05 -6.63
C GLN A 481 -4.44 -6.38 -6.34
N LEU A 482 -4.85 -6.41 -5.05
CA LEU A 482 -6.23 -6.68 -4.69
C LEU A 482 -7.16 -5.57 -5.21
N ALA A 483 -6.84 -4.29 -4.98
CA ALA A 483 -7.64 -3.16 -5.46
C ALA A 483 -7.83 -3.19 -7.00
N SER A 484 -6.75 -3.50 -7.73
CA SER A 484 -6.79 -3.69 -9.18
C SER A 484 -7.67 -4.88 -9.59
N ALA A 485 -7.58 -6.02 -8.89
CA ALA A 485 -8.42 -7.19 -9.16
C ALA A 485 -9.92 -6.92 -8.96
N LEU A 486 -10.29 -6.12 -7.95
CA LEU A 486 -11.68 -5.69 -7.76
C LEU A 486 -12.15 -4.82 -8.93
N GLY A 487 -11.27 -3.97 -9.47
CA GLY A 487 -11.51 -3.23 -10.71
C GLY A 487 -11.74 -4.14 -11.92
N THR A 488 -10.91 -5.18 -12.08
CA THR A 488 -11.11 -6.21 -13.11
C THR A 488 -12.48 -6.88 -12.98
N PHE A 489 -12.93 -7.22 -11.77
CA PHE A 489 -14.27 -7.79 -11.59
C PHE A 489 -15.40 -6.82 -11.93
N LYS A 490 -15.23 -5.54 -11.59
CA LYS A 490 -16.22 -4.49 -11.89
C LYS A 490 -16.37 -4.23 -13.38
N TYR A 491 -15.23 -4.10 -14.08
CA TYR A 491 -15.19 -3.66 -15.48
C TYR A 491 -15.06 -4.80 -16.47
N GLN A 492 -14.71 -5.99 -16.01
CA GLN A 492 -14.34 -7.13 -16.85
C GLN A 492 -13.28 -6.74 -17.87
N ILE A 493 -12.26 -6.00 -17.41
CA ILE A 493 -11.08 -5.61 -18.18
C ILE A 493 -9.86 -6.11 -17.42
N VAL A 494 -9.04 -6.95 -18.05
CA VAL A 494 -7.72 -7.31 -17.52
C VAL A 494 -6.71 -6.27 -18.00
N PRO A 495 -6.06 -5.50 -17.09
CA PRO A 495 -5.06 -4.52 -17.50
C PRO A 495 -3.88 -5.19 -18.21
N GLY A 496 -3.50 -4.68 -19.38
CA GLY A 496 -2.29 -5.10 -20.08
C GLY A 496 -1.02 -4.59 -19.39
N ILE A 497 0.12 -5.21 -19.66
CA ILE A 497 1.43 -4.72 -19.20
C ILE A 497 1.92 -3.68 -20.21
N LYS A 498 1.39 -2.45 -20.13
CA LYS A 498 1.56 -1.42 -21.18
C LYS A 498 2.97 -0.85 -21.29
N THR A 499 3.85 -1.14 -20.35
CA THR A 499 5.24 -0.67 -20.34
C THR A 499 6.17 -1.53 -21.19
N ILE A 500 5.70 -2.67 -21.71
CA ILE A 500 6.52 -3.61 -22.49
C ILE A 500 6.05 -3.67 -23.95
N ASP A 501 7.00 -3.80 -24.88
CA ASP A 501 6.68 -3.98 -26.30
C ASP A 501 6.45 -5.46 -26.63
N ALA A 502 7.20 -6.34 -25.95
CA ALA A 502 7.08 -7.79 -26.03
C ALA A 502 7.51 -8.43 -24.70
N VAL A 503 7.10 -9.68 -24.51
CA VAL A 503 7.56 -10.53 -23.41
C VAL A 503 9.00 -10.97 -23.73
N ALA A 504 9.87 -11.06 -22.72
CA ALA A 504 11.23 -11.57 -22.91
C ALA A 504 11.25 -13.06 -23.26
N ASP A 505 12.24 -13.47 -24.05
CA ASP A 505 12.38 -14.83 -24.58
C ASP A 505 12.61 -15.92 -23.51
N ASP A 506 13.05 -15.51 -22.31
CA ASP A 506 13.31 -16.40 -21.17
C ASP A 506 12.10 -16.59 -20.24
N VAL A 507 10.93 -16.07 -20.62
CA VAL A 507 9.68 -16.23 -19.88
C VAL A 507 8.96 -17.49 -20.36
N PHE A 508 8.49 -18.30 -19.41
CA PHE A 508 7.69 -19.50 -19.69
C PHE A 508 6.24 -19.11 -19.93
N GLN A 509 5.67 -19.47 -21.09
CA GLN A 509 4.35 -18.98 -21.50
C GLN A 509 3.47 -20.03 -22.17
N GLN A 510 3.78 -21.32 -22.05
CA GLN A 510 3.03 -22.38 -22.73
C GLN A 510 1.54 -22.39 -22.32
N ASN A 511 1.26 -22.09 -21.06
CA ASN A 511 -0.08 -22.09 -20.47
C ASN A 511 -0.52 -20.70 -19.98
N LEU A 512 0.31 -19.66 -20.18
CA LEU A 512 0.07 -18.32 -19.66
C LEU A 512 -0.22 -17.33 -20.78
N ARG A 513 -1.15 -16.40 -20.52
CA ARG A 513 -1.48 -15.33 -21.45
C ARG A 513 -1.11 -13.96 -20.88
N ILE A 514 0.05 -13.44 -21.32
CA ILE A 514 0.57 -12.13 -20.93
C ILE A 514 0.35 -11.14 -22.09
N ASN A 515 -0.50 -10.14 -21.90
CA ASN A 515 -0.83 -9.16 -22.94
C ASN A 515 -0.23 -7.79 -22.63
N THR A 516 0.15 -7.05 -23.69
CA THR A 516 0.64 -5.66 -23.60
C THR A 516 -0.48 -4.63 -23.68
N ARG A 517 -1.69 -5.06 -24.02
CA ARG A 517 -2.91 -4.25 -24.12
C ARG A 517 -3.98 -4.81 -23.19
N ASP A 518 -4.91 -3.93 -22.83
CA ASP A 518 -6.06 -4.31 -22.03
C ASP A 518 -6.93 -5.33 -22.78
N VAL A 519 -7.46 -6.30 -22.05
CA VAL A 519 -8.29 -7.37 -22.61
C VAL A 519 -9.67 -7.34 -21.97
N ALA A 520 -10.69 -7.08 -22.78
CA ALA A 520 -12.08 -7.17 -22.37
C ALA A 520 -12.48 -8.64 -22.13
N ARG A 521 -13.28 -8.86 -21.10
CA ARG A 521 -13.76 -10.16 -20.62
C ARG A 521 -15.28 -10.18 -20.42
N ALA A 522 -16.00 -9.17 -20.92
CA ALA A 522 -17.45 -9.08 -20.78
C ALA A 522 -18.20 -10.32 -21.31
N ASP A 523 -17.72 -10.92 -22.41
CA ASP A 523 -18.33 -12.12 -23.01
C ASP A 523 -18.02 -13.42 -22.24
N ASN A 524 -16.94 -13.43 -21.44
CA ASN A 524 -16.60 -14.55 -20.56
C ASN A 524 -16.05 -14.01 -19.22
N PRO A 525 -16.96 -13.54 -18.34
CA PRO A 525 -16.59 -12.83 -17.12
C PRO A 525 -15.70 -13.65 -16.20
N LEU A 526 -14.69 -12.99 -15.67
CA LEU A 526 -13.79 -13.54 -14.67
C LEU A 526 -14.51 -13.61 -13.32
N GLU A 527 -14.37 -14.75 -12.66
CA GLU A 527 -15.01 -15.09 -11.40
C GLU A 527 -14.03 -15.26 -10.25
N VAL A 528 -12.76 -15.51 -10.54
CA VAL A 528 -11.72 -15.70 -9.52
C VAL A 528 -10.40 -15.06 -9.93
N CYS A 529 -9.74 -14.43 -8.97
CA CYS A 529 -8.40 -13.90 -9.09
C CYS A 529 -7.47 -14.64 -8.13
N PHE A 530 -6.28 -15.00 -8.61
CA PHE A 530 -5.18 -15.43 -7.77
C PHE A 530 -4.19 -14.27 -7.59
N ILE A 531 -4.15 -13.68 -6.41
CA ILE A 531 -3.15 -12.65 -6.08
C ILE A 531 -1.87 -13.36 -5.67
N ASN A 532 -0.78 -13.17 -6.41
CA ASN A 532 0.51 -13.76 -6.10
C ASN A 532 1.50 -12.71 -5.57
N SER A 533 2.14 -12.96 -4.43
CA SER A 533 3.18 -12.08 -3.90
C SER A 533 4.30 -12.83 -3.21
N LYS A 534 5.51 -12.26 -3.28
CA LYS A 534 6.74 -12.82 -2.70
C LYS A 534 7.66 -11.69 -2.26
N GLY A 535 8.62 -12.01 -1.40
CA GLY A 535 9.59 -11.07 -0.89
C GLY A 535 10.82 -11.75 -0.30
N PHE A 536 11.79 -10.94 0.10
CA PHE A 536 13.03 -11.40 0.74
C PHE A 536 12.74 -12.25 1.99
N GLY A 537 13.72 -13.04 2.43
CA GLY A 537 13.57 -13.94 3.58
C GLY A 537 12.85 -15.25 3.25
N GLY A 538 12.53 -15.48 1.98
CA GLY A 538 11.70 -16.60 1.54
C GLY A 538 10.25 -16.46 1.95
N ASN A 539 9.71 -15.23 1.92
CA ASN A 539 8.31 -14.97 2.20
C ASN A 539 7.49 -15.08 0.92
N ASN A 540 6.56 -16.04 0.85
CA ASN A 540 5.66 -16.22 -0.29
C ASN A 540 4.21 -16.28 0.19
N ALA A 541 3.30 -15.66 -0.55
CA ALA A 541 1.88 -15.70 -0.26
C ALA A 541 1.03 -15.67 -1.53
N SER A 542 -0.06 -16.43 -1.55
CA SER A 542 -1.05 -16.41 -2.63
C SER A 542 -2.46 -16.40 -2.05
N ALA A 543 -3.33 -15.54 -2.56
CA ALA A 543 -4.72 -15.41 -2.11
C ALA A 543 -5.71 -15.75 -3.22
N VAL A 544 -6.84 -16.33 -2.82
CA VAL A 544 -8.01 -16.55 -3.67
C VAL A 544 -8.97 -15.38 -3.46
N VAL A 545 -9.40 -14.74 -4.53
CA VAL A 545 -10.40 -13.66 -4.47
C VAL A 545 -11.55 -14.01 -5.41
N LEU A 546 -12.77 -14.04 -4.87
CA LEU A 546 -13.99 -14.35 -5.60
C LEU A 546 -14.69 -13.06 -6.04
N ALA A 547 -15.20 -13.04 -7.27
CA ALA A 547 -15.96 -11.92 -7.80
C ALA A 547 -17.31 -11.73 -7.08
N PRO A 548 -17.88 -10.51 -7.03
CA PRO A 548 -19.19 -10.23 -6.42
C PRO A 548 -20.31 -11.19 -6.87
N THR A 549 -20.35 -11.52 -8.16
CA THR A 549 -21.38 -12.40 -8.74
C THR A 549 -21.30 -13.82 -8.19
N VAL A 550 -20.10 -14.31 -7.88
CA VAL A 550 -19.90 -15.60 -7.21
C VAL A 550 -20.44 -15.53 -5.78
N VAL A 551 -20.10 -14.46 -5.07
CA VAL A 551 -20.51 -14.26 -3.67
C VAL A 551 -22.03 -14.17 -3.57
N ASP A 552 -22.69 -13.42 -4.45
CA ASP A 552 -24.16 -13.34 -4.51
C ASP A 552 -24.79 -14.74 -4.66
N ARG A 553 -24.22 -15.63 -5.49
CA ARG A 553 -24.69 -17.01 -5.61
C ARG A 553 -24.51 -17.80 -4.31
N MET A 554 -23.37 -17.63 -3.64
CA MET A 554 -23.08 -18.29 -2.35
C MET A 554 -24.03 -17.83 -1.25
N LEU A 555 -24.32 -16.51 -1.18
CA LEU A 555 -25.24 -15.93 -0.20
C LEU A 555 -26.68 -16.36 -0.43
N ARG A 556 -27.18 -16.35 -1.67
CA ARG A 556 -28.51 -16.90 -2.01
C ARG A 556 -28.63 -18.36 -1.59
N LYS A 557 -27.58 -19.16 -1.83
CA LYS A 557 -27.55 -20.57 -1.45
C LYS A 557 -27.60 -20.77 0.07
N ARG A 558 -26.89 -19.94 0.83
CA ARG A 558 -26.78 -20.04 2.30
C ARG A 558 -28.01 -19.50 3.03
N TYR A 559 -28.50 -18.33 2.65
CA TYR A 559 -29.54 -17.59 3.38
C TYR A 559 -30.94 -17.70 2.75
N GLY A 560 -31.02 -18.21 1.52
CA GLY A 560 -32.28 -18.31 0.76
C GLY A 560 -32.68 -17.00 0.08
N GLU A 561 -33.56 -17.12 -0.92
CA GLU A 561 -33.97 -15.99 -1.78
C GLU A 561 -34.66 -14.85 -1.03
N ALA A 562 -35.47 -15.17 -0.01
CA ALA A 562 -36.20 -14.16 0.75
C ALA A 562 -35.27 -13.25 1.57
N ALA A 563 -34.32 -13.84 2.31
CA ALA A 563 -33.33 -13.07 3.07
C ALA A 563 -32.39 -12.29 2.15
N PHE A 564 -32.04 -12.87 1.00
CA PHE A 564 -31.23 -12.18 0.00
C PHE A 564 -31.96 -10.99 -0.62
N ALA A 565 -33.25 -11.10 -0.95
CA ALA A 565 -34.04 -9.99 -1.47
C ALA A 565 -34.15 -8.84 -0.46
N ASP A 566 -34.35 -9.16 0.82
CA ASP A 566 -34.36 -8.18 1.91
C ASP A 566 -33.01 -7.47 2.09
N TYR A 567 -31.90 -8.23 2.02
CA TYR A 567 -30.54 -7.69 1.94
C TYR A 567 -30.36 -6.72 0.76
N LEU A 568 -30.81 -7.09 -0.44
CA LEU A 568 -30.71 -6.23 -1.61
C LEU A 568 -31.44 -4.90 -1.41
N SER A 569 -32.60 -4.90 -0.76
CA SER A 569 -33.34 -3.67 -0.47
C SER A 569 -32.54 -2.72 0.41
N ARG A 570 -31.91 -3.23 1.49
CA ARG A 570 -31.03 -2.41 2.35
C ARG A 570 -29.78 -1.93 1.61
N ARG A 571 -29.24 -2.76 0.72
CA ARG A 571 -28.02 -2.45 -0.04
C ARG A 571 -28.18 -1.26 -0.99
N GLU A 572 -29.38 -0.99 -1.47
CA GLU A 572 -29.60 0.20 -2.30
C GLU A 572 -29.43 1.50 -1.49
N GLU A 573 -29.77 1.50 -0.20
CA GLU A 573 -29.53 2.66 0.68
C GLU A 573 -28.03 2.88 0.93
N THR A 574 -27.29 1.81 1.24
CA THR A 574 -25.84 1.89 1.49
C THR A 574 -25.08 2.28 0.22
N ARG A 575 -25.48 1.77 -0.96
CA ARG A 575 -24.93 2.20 -2.25
C ARG A 575 -25.18 3.66 -2.55
N SER A 576 -26.37 4.18 -2.24
CA SER A 576 -26.68 5.60 -2.40
C SER A 576 -25.77 6.47 -1.52
N ALA A 577 -25.57 6.07 -0.26
CA ALA A 577 -24.66 6.75 0.66
C ALA A 577 -23.19 6.67 0.21
N ALA A 578 -22.73 5.51 -0.27
CA ALA A 578 -21.39 5.34 -0.80
C ALA A 578 -21.17 6.22 -2.05
N GLN A 579 -22.12 6.25 -2.98
CA GLN A 579 -22.05 7.12 -4.16
C GLN A 579 -22.02 8.59 -3.77
N ALA A 580 -22.79 9.01 -2.76
CA ALA A 580 -22.74 10.37 -2.24
C ALA A 580 -21.36 10.73 -1.68
N TYR A 581 -20.68 9.79 -1.00
CA TYR A 581 -19.28 9.98 -0.62
C TYR A 581 -18.36 10.11 -1.83
N ASP A 582 -18.47 9.24 -2.86
CA ASP A 582 -17.63 9.33 -4.06
C ASP A 582 -17.74 10.69 -4.75
N GLN A 583 -18.96 11.21 -4.89
CA GLN A 583 -19.19 12.53 -5.51
C GLN A 583 -18.57 13.68 -4.72
N ARG A 584 -18.52 13.58 -3.39
CA ARG A 584 -17.82 14.54 -2.53
C ARG A 584 -16.30 14.38 -2.64
N ALA A 585 -15.82 13.14 -2.65
CA ALA A 585 -14.40 12.84 -2.78
C ALA A 585 -13.82 13.28 -4.13
N LEU A 586 -14.58 13.16 -5.24
CA LEU A 586 -14.23 13.71 -6.55
C LEU A 586 -14.05 15.24 -6.53
N LYS A 587 -14.69 15.92 -5.58
CA LYS A 587 -14.59 17.37 -5.35
C LYS A 587 -13.57 17.74 -4.26
N GLY A 588 -12.73 16.80 -3.83
CA GLY A 588 -11.73 17.02 -2.77
C GLY A 588 -12.29 17.08 -1.35
N GLN A 589 -13.59 16.81 -1.16
CA GLN A 589 -14.23 16.76 0.16
C GLN A 589 -14.08 15.35 0.74
N LEU A 590 -12.88 15.03 1.23
CA LEU A 590 -12.52 13.69 1.70
C LEU A 590 -13.00 13.38 3.13
N ASP A 591 -13.36 14.41 3.91
CA ASP A 591 -13.73 14.33 5.33
C ASP A 591 -12.83 13.41 6.15
N ILE A 592 -11.53 13.72 6.23
CA ILE A 592 -10.58 12.85 6.92
C ILE A 592 -10.93 12.68 8.40
N ILE A 593 -10.97 11.43 8.87
CA ILE A 593 -11.27 11.11 10.27
C ILE A 593 -9.95 11.11 11.05
N TYR A 594 -9.85 12.00 12.04
CA TYR A 594 -8.73 12.05 12.97
C TYR A 594 -9.19 12.57 14.35
N ASN A 595 -9.63 11.65 15.20
CA ASN A 595 -10.31 11.92 16.46
C ASN A 595 -9.34 11.97 17.66
N PHE A 596 -8.20 12.66 17.51
CA PHE A 596 -7.21 12.77 18.58
C PHE A 596 -7.80 13.42 19.85
N GLY A 597 -7.74 12.69 20.97
CA GLY A 597 -8.18 13.18 22.28
C GLY A 597 -9.70 13.30 22.44
N GLN A 598 -10.49 12.71 21.53
CA GLN A 598 -11.95 12.69 21.59
C GLN A 598 -12.46 11.29 21.95
N ASN A 599 -13.62 11.24 22.62
CA ASN A 599 -14.32 9.99 22.96
C ASN A 599 -13.43 8.93 23.67
N MET A 600 -12.50 9.39 24.51
CA MET A 600 -11.66 8.49 25.29
C MET A 600 -12.51 7.72 26.30
N ILE A 601 -12.22 6.43 26.45
CA ILE A 601 -12.87 5.58 27.43
C ILE A 601 -12.38 5.98 28.83
N ASP A 602 -13.32 6.16 29.75
CA ASP A 602 -13.02 6.29 31.17
C ASP A 602 -12.91 4.89 31.78
N ASP A 603 -11.68 4.43 32.00
CA ASP A 603 -11.40 3.07 32.50
C ASP A 603 -12.08 2.79 33.86
N HIS A 604 -12.39 3.84 34.64
CA HIS A 604 -13.10 3.70 35.90
C HIS A 604 -14.58 3.31 35.74
N GLN A 605 -15.14 3.46 34.53
CA GLN A 605 -16.51 3.09 34.19
C GLN A 605 -16.61 1.70 33.52
N ILE A 606 -15.49 0.99 33.37
CA ILE A 606 -15.51 -0.39 32.87
C ILE A 606 -16.10 -1.31 33.94
N GLU A 607 -17.17 -2.01 33.60
CA GLU A 607 -17.80 -3.00 34.49
C GLU A 607 -17.36 -4.40 34.09
N ILE A 608 -16.78 -5.15 35.03
CA ILE A 608 -16.30 -6.53 34.82
C ILE A 608 -17.08 -7.48 35.71
N THR A 609 -17.62 -8.54 35.11
CA THR A 609 -18.32 -9.64 35.78
C THR A 609 -17.65 -10.97 35.43
N GLN A 610 -18.17 -12.10 35.93
CA GLN A 610 -17.64 -13.42 35.56
C GLN A 610 -18.07 -13.84 34.15
N GLU A 611 -19.08 -13.19 33.58
CA GLU A 611 -19.70 -13.54 32.31
C GLU A 611 -19.40 -12.56 31.17
N GLN A 612 -19.15 -11.29 31.51
CA GLN A 612 -19.02 -10.21 30.53
C GLN A 612 -18.24 -8.98 31.03
N ILE A 613 -17.87 -8.12 30.09
CA ILE A 613 -17.32 -6.78 30.29
C ILE A 613 -18.24 -5.75 29.59
N ARG A 614 -18.61 -4.67 30.27
CA ARG A 614 -19.23 -3.49 29.63
C ARG A 614 -18.19 -2.40 29.46
N VAL A 615 -18.02 -1.95 28.22
CA VAL A 615 -17.07 -0.90 27.86
C VAL A 615 -17.84 0.39 27.54
N PRO A 616 -17.54 1.52 28.20
CA PRO A 616 -18.17 2.80 27.89
C PRO A 616 -18.05 3.16 26.40
N GLY A 617 -19.13 3.66 25.81
CA GLY A 617 -19.19 4.00 24.38
C GLY A 617 -19.58 2.84 23.46
N PHE A 618 -19.68 1.60 23.95
CA PHE A 618 -20.16 0.45 23.18
C PHE A 618 -21.54 0.00 23.66
N SER A 619 -22.48 -0.18 22.74
CA SER A 619 -23.85 -0.61 23.07
C SER A 619 -23.95 -2.10 23.43
N GLN A 620 -23.10 -2.95 22.83
CA GLN A 620 -23.02 -4.37 23.11
C GLN A 620 -22.01 -4.65 24.24
N PRO A 621 -22.33 -5.51 25.23
CA PRO A 621 -21.32 -6.02 26.15
C PRO A 621 -20.40 -7.01 25.43
N LEU A 622 -19.15 -7.11 25.88
CA LEU A 622 -18.26 -8.22 25.56
C LEU A 622 -18.66 -9.40 26.43
N VAL A 623 -19.24 -10.44 25.86
CA VAL A 623 -19.64 -11.66 26.56
C VAL A 623 -18.57 -12.72 26.36
N PHE A 624 -18.05 -13.29 27.45
CA PHE A 624 -17.02 -14.32 27.35
C PHE A 624 -17.56 -15.53 26.60
N ARG A 625 -16.89 -15.88 25.50
CA ARG A 625 -17.31 -16.97 24.64
C ARG A 625 -17.09 -18.30 25.33
N LYS A 626 -18.13 -19.14 25.33
CA LYS A 626 -18.01 -20.52 25.76
C LYS A 626 -16.99 -21.25 24.89
N ASP A 627 -16.05 -21.92 25.53
CA ASP A 627 -15.02 -22.69 24.86
C ASP A 627 -15.37 -24.19 24.86
N ASP A 628 -15.79 -24.69 23.70
CA ASP A 628 -16.05 -26.12 23.51
C ASP A 628 -14.88 -26.85 22.82
N ARG A 629 -13.74 -26.18 22.57
CA ARG A 629 -12.63 -26.73 21.78
C ARG A 629 -11.96 -27.95 22.44
N PHE A 630 -11.98 -28.00 23.76
CA PHE A 630 -11.36 -29.06 24.57
C PHE A 630 -12.40 -29.77 25.45
N GLY A 631 -13.69 -29.69 25.10
CA GLY A 631 -14.77 -30.31 25.87
C GLY A 631 -14.70 -31.85 25.87
N ASP A 632 -13.98 -32.45 24.93
CA ASP A 632 -13.65 -33.88 24.92
C ASP A 632 -12.52 -34.25 25.89
N MET A 633 -11.80 -33.27 26.44
CA MET A 633 -10.64 -33.46 27.31
C MET A 633 -10.90 -33.17 28.80
N ILE A 634 -12.04 -32.58 29.18
CA ILE A 634 -12.37 -32.19 30.58
C ILE A 634 -13.76 -32.63 31.04
#